data_AF-A0A067MNB5-F1
#
_entry.id   AF-A0A067MNB5-F1
#
_cell.length_a   1.000
_cell.length_b   1.000
_cell.length_c   1.000
_cell.angle_alpha   90.00
_cell.angle_beta   90.00
_cell.angle_gamma   90.00
#
_symmetry.space_group_name_H-M   'P 1'
#
loop_
_entity.id
_entity.type
_entity.pdbx_description
1 polymer ?
#
loop_
_entity_poly.entity_id
_entity_poly.type
_entity_poly.pdbx_seq_one_letter_code
_entity_poly.pdbx_strand_id
1 'polypeptide(L)'
;MKNVDGALHLFTKGFGINLEDSISRRSVGRINREGGVAAGIQVGYEFNKANVCTLSNDGTTNKHINYKLWHIMMNIPTYAPGSNPDTPLSHEVPPVQQFLGICSAVNHTSETQLQGWKDTIDSYFSMYNASPFGDEDPLNVRDFARTTTGMSTNHAEDQKKQFRLFEEWKSLCEREKHGEEALCSASLDNDVYAILWEGIERNIMEAGGIWARSGGILESVRGQEKIDAMTPEQRQYIKLFLWSGCCMHKEMNSTKGGSARATVFWKEHGLVGPIKLLNKDNRAAAASGDGVTKSRVTEAAQGGAIKLCSLARAVFAHKDKKKGQQDVLQIYMEAVIGYMICFPDTSNTHYQAFCAAVAELIIRLDFYRQFLEFIRMLKEKRMFTNMEQNVYNALSNIPTLTELCVLILYSQAISHPYMREVQGVAFVNLLNLGAKHKEVIDFLDLLLCNRQLLLSPSASYETGSLDGKPWECPEAIYAVQHLTPKLPHLEEGGKIATTSTSKKHRTFMKPTNDANEGALGAYRIDVRNKPRLSVEQHSACKMYQRNDTSSFMKMCFTPAHHKLIMRQARDQEAAHLPAQSHEKQVAAWECVEEQKYAGDAKQKQCAENKAAKEGPMVRVIDLPGLLVKPPIVSILMGHLNWYQVQGDTSIPKNVRLNRKGLVLDALVAAVERYNALEFKAASTEVAEGAQIEVEANAIQGIEDDFSESEAGDY
;
A
#
# COMPACT_ATOMS: atom_id res chain seq x y z
N MET A 1 -28.24 -20.30 0.71
CA MET A 1 -29.56 -20.31 0.03
C MET A 1 -30.19 -21.71 0.01
N LYS A 2 -30.51 -22.28 1.18
CA LYS A 2 -31.45 -23.40 1.35
C LYS A 2 -32.63 -22.73 2.08
N ASN A 3 -33.84 -22.47 1.60
CA ASN A 3 -34.65 -22.97 0.51
C ASN A 3 -35.60 -21.80 0.09
N VAL A 4 -35.32 -21.11 -1.03
CA VAL A 4 -36.10 -19.92 -1.48
C VAL A 4 -37.56 -20.31 -1.77
N ASP A 5 -37.75 -21.49 -2.33
CA ASP A 5 -39.04 -22.12 -2.58
C ASP A 5 -39.88 -22.27 -1.30
N GLY A 6 -39.27 -22.84 -0.25
CA GLY A 6 -39.93 -22.96 1.06
C GLY A 6 -40.31 -21.61 1.68
N ALA A 7 -39.49 -20.57 1.48
CA ALA A 7 -39.84 -19.22 1.92
C ALA A 7 -41.03 -18.66 1.14
N LEU A 8 -41.05 -18.82 -0.19
CA LEU A 8 -42.16 -18.37 -1.05
C LEU A 8 -43.48 -19.06 -0.68
N HIS A 9 -43.50 -20.38 -0.50
CA HIS A 9 -44.68 -21.10 -0.04
C HIS A 9 -45.14 -20.65 1.35
N LEU A 10 -44.21 -20.37 2.27
CA LEU A 10 -44.56 -19.87 3.61
C LEU A 10 -45.17 -18.46 3.55
N PHE A 11 -44.58 -17.55 2.79
CA PHE A 11 -45.09 -16.18 2.63
C PHE A 11 -46.46 -16.16 1.96
N THR A 12 -46.62 -16.85 0.83
CA THR A 12 -47.88 -16.88 0.09
C THR A 12 -49.01 -17.51 0.88
N LYS A 13 -48.72 -18.58 1.63
CA LYS A 13 -49.67 -19.15 2.60
C LYS A 13 -50.12 -18.13 3.65
N GLY A 14 -49.21 -17.26 4.12
CA GLY A 14 -49.53 -16.16 5.04
C GLY A 14 -50.47 -15.10 4.45
N PHE A 15 -50.46 -14.92 3.13
CA PHE A 15 -51.38 -14.03 2.40
C PHE A 15 -52.63 -14.74 1.87
N GLY A 16 -52.85 -16.02 2.22
CA GLY A 16 -53.98 -16.81 1.73
C GLY A 16 -53.87 -17.23 0.26
N ILE A 17 -52.67 -17.14 -0.33
CA ILE A 17 -52.37 -17.55 -1.70
C ILE A 17 -51.76 -18.95 -1.66
N ASN A 18 -52.40 -19.92 -2.32
CA ASN A 18 -51.84 -21.26 -2.50
C ASN A 18 -50.97 -21.26 -3.76
N LEU A 19 -49.65 -21.31 -3.59
CA LEU A 19 -48.72 -21.49 -4.70
C LEU A 19 -48.76 -22.97 -5.15
N GLU A 20 -49.16 -23.23 -6.40
CA GLU A 20 -49.27 -24.60 -6.95
C GLU A 20 -47.92 -25.17 -7.43
N ASP A 21 -47.04 -24.29 -7.92
CA ASP A 21 -45.74 -24.66 -8.49
C ASP A 21 -44.59 -24.48 -7.50
N SER A 22 -43.44 -25.10 -7.82
CA SER A 22 -42.19 -24.95 -7.07
C SER A 22 -41.07 -24.39 -7.93
N ILE A 23 -40.16 -23.64 -7.30
CA ILE A 23 -39.00 -23.05 -7.96
C ILE A 23 -37.71 -23.80 -7.61
N SER A 24 -37.09 -24.41 -8.62
CA SER A 24 -35.83 -25.11 -8.42
C SER A 24 -34.68 -24.15 -8.11
N ARG A 25 -33.65 -24.62 -7.38
CA ARG A 25 -32.40 -23.87 -7.16
C ARG A 25 -31.75 -23.43 -8.47
N ARG A 26 -31.89 -24.23 -9.53
CA ARG A 26 -31.38 -23.90 -10.88
C ARG A 26 -32.16 -22.73 -11.48
N SER A 27 -33.48 -22.69 -11.33
CA SER A 27 -34.35 -21.60 -11.79
C SER A 27 -34.02 -20.30 -11.08
N VAL A 28 -33.86 -20.32 -9.75
CA VAL A 28 -33.41 -19.14 -8.97
C VAL A 28 -32.08 -18.61 -9.50
N GLY A 29 -31.12 -19.49 -9.79
CA GLY A 29 -29.83 -19.09 -10.34
C GLY A 29 -29.92 -18.47 -11.75
N ARG A 30 -30.90 -18.88 -12.57
CA ARG A 30 -31.17 -18.28 -13.88
C ARG A 30 -31.80 -16.90 -13.77
N ILE A 31 -32.83 -16.77 -12.94
CA ILE A 31 -33.53 -15.48 -12.68
C ILE A 31 -32.55 -14.41 -12.19
N ASN A 32 -31.63 -14.77 -11.28
CA ASN A 32 -30.61 -13.82 -10.83
C ASN A 32 -29.66 -13.37 -11.96
N ARG A 33 -29.34 -14.26 -12.91
CA ARG A 33 -28.49 -13.93 -14.07
C ARG A 33 -29.24 -13.10 -15.09
N GLU A 34 -30.53 -13.38 -15.31
CA GLU A 34 -31.41 -12.57 -16.14
C GLU A 34 -31.47 -11.13 -15.62
N GLY A 35 -31.57 -10.95 -14.30
CA GLY A 35 -31.44 -9.62 -13.67
C GLY A 35 -30.10 -8.93 -13.93
N GLY A 36 -29.00 -9.68 -13.97
CA GLY A 36 -27.67 -9.16 -14.34
C GLY A 36 -27.57 -8.73 -15.81
N VAL A 37 -28.18 -9.48 -16.73
CA VAL A 37 -28.27 -9.09 -18.15
C VAL A 37 -29.12 -7.83 -18.31
N ALA A 38 -30.27 -7.77 -17.63
CA ALA A 38 -31.12 -6.57 -17.62
C ALA A 38 -30.38 -5.34 -17.07
N ALA A 39 -29.59 -5.49 -16.00
CA ALA A 39 -28.74 -4.43 -15.48
C ALA A 39 -27.68 -3.97 -16.50
N GLY A 40 -27.08 -4.90 -17.26
CA GLY A 40 -26.15 -4.55 -18.34
C GLY A 40 -26.80 -3.76 -19.47
N ILE A 41 -28.00 -4.15 -19.89
CA ILE A 41 -28.80 -3.40 -20.88
C ILE A 41 -29.15 -2.01 -20.35
N GLN A 42 -29.56 -1.91 -19.08
CA GLN A 42 -29.87 -0.63 -18.43
C GLN A 42 -28.67 0.31 -18.46
N VAL A 43 -27.46 -0.17 -18.13
CA VAL A 43 -26.23 0.64 -18.20
C VAL A 43 -26.01 1.19 -19.62
N GLY A 44 -26.22 0.36 -20.65
CA GLY A 44 -26.12 0.82 -22.04
C GLY A 44 -27.18 1.86 -22.40
N TYR A 45 -28.44 1.65 -22.01
CA TYR A 45 -29.54 2.58 -22.26
C TYR A 45 -29.32 3.93 -21.57
N GLU A 46 -28.96 3.91 -20.28
CA GLU A 46 -28.66 5.13 -19.53
C GLU A 46 -27.44 5.86 -20.10
N PHE A 47 -26.40 5.11 -20.52
CA PHE A 47 -25.21 5.68 -21.14
C PHE A 47 -25.54 6.37 -22.48
N ASN A 48 -26.38 5.77 -23.32
CA ASN A 48 -26.82 6.38 -24.58
C ASN A 48 -27.50 7.73 -24.34
N LYS A 49 -28.36 7.82 -23.32
CA LYS A 49 -29.04 9.07 -22.94
C LYS A 49 -28.11 10.07 -22.25
N ALA A 50 -26.99 9.61 -21.70
CA ALA A 50 -26.05 10.45 -20.96
C ALA A 50 -25.07 11.17 -21.90
N ASN A 51 -24.97 12.50 -21.77
CA ASN A 51 -24.04 13.30 -22.57
C ASN A 51 -22.57 13.16 -22.13
N VAL A 52 -22.34 12.90 -20.84
CA VAL A 52 -21.01 12.82 -20.23
C VAL A 52 -21.03 11.87 -19.05
N CYS A 53 -19.87 11.26 -18.76
CA CYS A 53 -19.70 10.43 -17.57
C CYS A 53 -18.33 10.62 -16.92
N THR A 54 -18.26 10.32 -15.62
CA THR A 54 -16.98 10.25 -14.88
C THR A 54 -16.82 8.90 -14.22
N LEU A 55 -15.58 8.43 -14.13
CA LEU A 55 -15.27 7.08 -13.67
C LEU A 55 -14.74 7.09 -12.24
N SER A 56 -15.04 6.05 -11.48
CA SER A 56 -14.34 5.77 -10.23
C SER A 56 -14.09 4.27 -10.08
N ASN A 57 -12.94 3.91 -9.55
CA ASN A 57 -12.60 2.52 -9.27
C ASN A 57 -11.80 2.39 -7.98
N ASP A 58 -11.82 1.18 -7.43
CA ASP A 58 -10.91 0.78 -6.36
C ASP A 58 -10.62 -0.73 -6.45
N GLY A 59 -9.54 -1.15 -5.82
CA GLY A 59 -9.07 -2.53 -5.85
C GLY A 59 -8.73 -3.04 -4.46
N THR A 60 -8.99 -4.33 -4.23
CA THR A 60 -8.58 -5.02 -3.00
C THR A 60 -8.13 -6.45 -3.30
N THR A 61 -7.43 -7.08 -2.37
CA THR A 61 -6.99 -8.47 -2.49
C THR A 61 -7.68 -9.29 -1.41
N ASN A 62 -8.33 -10.39 -1.80
CA ASN A 62 -8.94 -11.32 -0.88
C ASN A 62 -8.47 -12.74 -1.20
N LYS A 63 -7.81 -13.40 -0.22
CA LYS A 63 -7.21 -14.74 -0.37
C LYS A 63 -6.31 -14.86 -1.60
N HIS A 64 -5.38 -13.93 -1.76
CA HIS A 64 -4.44 -13.85 -2.89
C HIS A 64 -5.09 -13.64 -4.27
N ILE A 65 -6.38 -13.35 -4.34
CA ILE A 65 -7.08 -12.97 -5.56
C ILE A 65 -7.35 -11.47 -5.53
N ASN A 66 -6.96 -10.78 -6.59
CA ASN A 66 -7.21 -9.35 -6.73
C ASN A 66 -8.62 -9.13 -7.28
N TYR A 67 -9.38 -8.26 -6.63
CA TYR A 67 -10.70 -7.82 -7.04
C TYR A 67 -10.66 -6.34 -7.34
N LYS A 68 -11.36 -5.94 -8.40
CA LYS A 68 -11.54 -4.56 -8.81
C LYS A 68 -13.02 -4.26 -8.89
N LEU A 69 -13.37 -3.07 -8.46
CA LEU A 69 -14.72 -2.56 -8.45
C LEU A 69 -14.77 -1.30 -9.30
N TRP A 70 -15.88 -1.10 -10.02
CA TRP A 70 -16.06 0.06 -10.89
C TRP A 70 -17.39 0.75 -10.67
N HIS A 71 -17.36 2.07 -10.76
CA HIS A 71 -18.52 2.94 -10.76
C HIS A 71 -18.43 3.94 -11.91
N ILE A 72 -19.60 4.29 -12.44
CA ILE A 72 -19.76 5.41 -13.36
C ILE A 72 -20.71 6.41 -12.70
N MET A 73 -20.41 7.69 -12.84
CA MET A 73 -21.31 8.77 -12.47
C MET A 73 -21.76 9.49 -13.74
N MET A 74 -23.07 9.53 -13.96
CA MET A 74 -23.71 10.12 -15.15
C MET A 74 -25.13 10.60 -14.84
N ASN A 75 -25.66 11.50 -15.67
CA ASN A 75 -27.08 11.87 -15.58
C ASN A 75 -27.91 10.75 -16.20
N ILE A 76 -28.95 10.30 -15.49
CA ILE A 76 -29.80 9.19 -15.93
C ILE A 76 -31.27 9.62 -15.97
N PRO A 77 -32.08 8.97 -16.82
CA PRO A 77 -33.53 9.14 -16.81
C PRO A 77 -34.16 8.80 -15.47
N THR A 78 -35.26 9.45 -15.13
CA THR A 78 -36.08 9.07 -13.97
C THR A 78 -37.06 7.96 -14.33
N TYR A 79 -37.13 6.96 -13.46
CA TYR A 79 -38.06 5.82 -13.56
C TYR A 79 -39.21 5.91 -12.54
N ALA A 80 -39.45 7.09 -11.97
CA ALA A 80 -40.54 7.29 -11.02
C ALA A 80 -41.91 7.08 -11.71
N PRO A 81 -42.95 6.62 -10.98
CA PRO A 81 -44.27 6.46 -11.54
C PRO A 81 -44.79 7.78 -12.15
N GLY A 82 -45.15 7.76 -13.44
CA GLY A 82 -45.65 8.92 -14.17
C GLY A 82 -44.57 9.77 -14.86
N SER A 83 -43.28 9.42 -14.76
CA SER A 83 -42.23 10.08 -15.55
C SER A 83 -42.04 9.43 -16.92
N ASN A 84 -41.68 10.24 -17.92
CA ASN A 84 -41.27 9.74 -19.23
C ASN A 84 -39.73 9.66 -19.29
N PRO A 85 -39.13 8.45 -19.41
CA PRO A 85 -37.68 8.27 -19.46
C PRO A 85 -37.02 8.88 -20.72
N ASP A 86 -37.79 9.21 -21.76
CA ASP A 86 -37.29 9.90 -22.95
C ASP A 86 -37.29 11.44 -22.81
N THR A 87 -37.67 11.97 -21.65
CA THR A 87 -37.58 13.41 -21.39
C THR A 87 -36.10 13.85 -21.38
N PRO A 88 -35.73 14.95 -22.06
CA PRO A 88 -34.36 15.45 -22.03
C PRO A 88 -33.85 15.66 -20.60
N LEU A 89 -32.63 15.17 -20.33
CA LEU A 89 -32.01 15.30 -19.02
C LEU A 89 -31.67 16.75 -18.74
N SER A 90 -32.15 17.27 -17.60
CA SER A 90 -31.77 18.60 -17.12
C SER A 90 -30.39 18.57 -16.46
N HIS A 91 -29.58 19.59 -16.71
CA HIS A 91 -28.31 19.81 -16.02
C HIS A 91 -28.49 20.18 -14.53
N GLU A 92 -29.72 20.49 -14.10
CA GLU A 92 -30.03 20.79 -12.70
C GLU A 92 -30.17 19.54 -11.83
N VAL A 93 -30.39 18.37 -12.45
CA VAL A 93 -30.46 17.09 -11.72
C VAL A 93 -29.04 16.59 -11.49
N PRO A 94 -28.65 16.28 -10.23
CA PRO A 94 -27.32 15.77 -9.93
C PRO A 94 -27.11 14.39 -10.58
N PRO A 95 -25.88 14.08 -11.03
CA PRO A 95 -25.58 12.79 -11.62
C PRO A 95 -25.72 11.67 -10.58
N VAL A 96 -26.09 10.48 -11.04
CA VAL A 96 -26.25 9.29 -10.20
C VAL A 96 -25.04 8.38 -10.36
N GLN A 97 -24.59 7.78 -9.25
CA GLN A 97 -23.53 6.78 -9.26
C GLN A 97 -24.12 5.39 -9.56
N GLN A 98 -23.75 4.83 -10.71
CA GLN A 98 -24.07 3.47 -11.11
C GLN A 98 -22.91 2.51 -10.76
N PHE A 99 -23.26 1.34 -10.22
CA PHE A 99 -22.32 0.28 -9.89
C PHE A 99 -22.21 -0.72 -11.04
N LEU A 100 -20.98 -0.96 -11.52
CA LEU A 100 -20.70 -1.83 -12.66
C LEU A 100 -20.18 -3.22 -12.25
N GLY A 101 -20.39 -3.62 -11.00
CA GLY A 101 -19.94 -4.92 -10.54
C GLY A 101 -18.50 -4.95 -10.01
N ILE A 102 -18.08 -6.18 -9.69
CA ILE A 102 -16.75 -6.52 -9.17
C ILE A 102 -16.20 -7.65 -10.04
N CYS A 103 -14.96 -7.52 -10.50
CA CYS A 103 -14.28 -8.55 -11.26
C CYS A 103 -12.93 -8.91 -10.63
N SER A 104 -12.53 -10.17 -10.78
CA SER A 104 -11.18 -10.59 -10.46
C SER A 104 -10.20 -10.08 -11.52
N ALA A 105 -9.07 -9.52 -11.09
CA ALA A 105 -8.00 -9.11 -11.97
C ALA A 105 -6.79 -10.05 -11.82
N VAL A 106 -6.17 -10.41 -12.95
CA VAL A 106 -4.97 -11.26 -12.97
C VAL A 106 -3.81 -10.58 -12.23
N ASN A 107 -3.72 -9.25 -12.34
CA ASN A 107 -2.75 -8.42 -11.62
C ASN A 107 -3.29 -6.99 -11.41
N HIS A 108 -2.49 -6.16 -10.75
CA HIS A 108 -2.80 -4.75 -10.45
C HIS A 108 -2.19 -3.74 -11.43
N THR A 109 -1.68 -4.14 -12.61
CA THR A 109 -1.07 -3.18 -13.54
C THR A 109 -2.09 -2.24 -14.18
N SER A 110 -1.66 -1.02 -14.51
CA SER A 110 -2.50 0.01 -15.16
C SER A 110 -3.08 -0.46 -16.49
N GLU A 111 -2.31 -1.22 -17.27
CA GLU A 111 -2.73 -1.79 -18.55
C GLU A 111 -3.87 -2.79 -18.37
N THR A 112 -3.75 -3.71 -17.41
CA THR A 112 -4.80 -4.68 -17.10
C THR A 112 -6.04 -3.99 -16.52
N GLN A 113 -5.87 -2.87 -15.80
CA GLN A 113 -7.00 -2.07 -15.33
C GLN A 113 -7.75 -1.37 -16.48
N LEU A 114 -7.02 -0.78 -17.45
CA LEU A 114 -7.64 -0.17 -18.63
C LEU A 114 -8.34 -1.22 -19.50
N GLN A 115 -7.72 -2.38 -19.70
CA GLN A 115 -8.35 -3.48 -20.43
C GLN A 115 -9.61 -3.97 -19.72
N GLY A 116 -9.58 -4.09 -18.39
CA GLY A 116 -10.77 -4.44 -17.60
C GLY A 116 -11.94 -3.47 -17.80
N TRP A 117 -11.68 -2.16 -17.94
CA TRP A 117 -12.71 -1.18 -18.31
C TRP A 117 -13.27 -1.46 -19.70
N LYS A 118 -12.41 -1.65 -20.70
CA LYS A 118 -12.82 -1.95 -22.09
C LYS A 118 -13.70 -3.19 -22.15
N ASP A 119 -13.25 -4.29 -21.56
CA ASP A 119 -13.94 -5.58 -21.60
C ASP A 119 -15.30 -5.51 -20.89
N THR A 120 -15.37 -4.81 -19.74
CA THR A 120 -16.61 -4.67 -18.98
C THR A 120 -17.65 -3.85 -19.73
N ILE A 121 -17.25 -2.72 -20.29
CA ILE A 121 -18.15 -1.85 -21.06
C ILE A 121 -18.56 -2.51 -22.38
N ASP A 122 -17.62 -3.13 -23.08
CA ASP A 122 -17.92 -3.86 -24.32
C ASP A 122 -18.92 -5.00 -24.08
N SER A 123 -18.82 -5.68 -22.93
CA SER A 123 -19.81 -6.68 -22.52
C SER A 123 -21.21 -6.08 -22.33
N TYR A 124 -21.33 -4.94 -21.64
CA TYR A 124 -22.61 -4.26 -21.47
C TYR A 124 -23.18 -3.71 -22.76
N PHE A 125 -22.35 -3.08 -23.60
CA PHE A 125 -22.78 -2.57 -24.90
C PHE A 125 -23.17 -3.71 -25.84
N SER A 126 -22.50 -4.87 -25.78
CA SER A 126 -22.93 -6.06 -26.52
C SER A 126 -24.30 -6.55 -26.09
N MET A 127 -24.61 -6.54 -24.79
CA MET A 127 -25.95 -6.88 -24.29
C MET A 127 -27.01 -5.87 -24.74
N TYR A 128 -26.69 -4.57 -24.67
CA TYR A 128 -27.56 -3.48 -25.14
C TYR A 128 -27.80 -3.56 -26.65
N ASN A 129 -26.76 -3.73 -27.45
CA ASN A 129 -26.81 -3.83 -28.91
C ASN A 129 -27.56 -5.08 -29.39
N ALA A 130 -27.61 -6.15 -28.60
CA ALA A 130 -28.41 -7.34 -28.88
C ALA A 130 -29.89 -7.19 -28.47
N SER A 131 -30.26 -6.07 -27.85
CA SER A 131 -31.64 -5.74 -27.47
C SER A 131 -32.27 -4.80 -28.49
N PRO A 132 -33.61 -4.69 -28.55
CA PRO A 132 -34.29 -3.78 -29.47
C PRO A 132 -33.88 -2.30 -29.33
N PHE A 133 -33.34 -1.89 -28.18
CA PHE A 133 -32.83 -0.53 -27.99
C PHE A 133 -31.59 -0.23 -28.84
N GLY A 134 -30.77 -1.25 -29.12
CA GLY A 134 -29.54 -1.11 -29.88
C GLY A 134 -29.70 -1.19 -31.39
N ASP A 135 -30.89 -1.55 -31.89
CA ASP A 135 -31.17 -1.62 -33.33
C ASP A 135 -31.14 -0.23 -33.98
N GLU A 136 -31.62 0.79 -33.26
CA GLU A 136 -31.67 2.18 -33.75
C GLU A 136 -30.37 2.95 -33.50
N ASP A 137 -29.75 2.75 -32.33
CA ASP A 137 -28.57 3.51 -31.90
C ASP A 137 -27.54 2.60 -31.21
N PRO A 138 -26.73 1.85 -31.98
CA PRO A 138 -25.77 0.90 -31.45
C PRO A 138 -24.58 1.61 -30.79
N LEU A 139 -24.19 1.14 -29.61
CA LEU A 139 -23.08 1.69 -28.85
C LEU A 139 -21.77 0.97 -29.15
N ASN A 140 -20.67 1.72 -29.23
CA ASN A 140 -19.32 1.18 -29.31
C ASN A 140 -18.50 1.58 -28.08
N VAL A 141 -17.56 0.73 -27.66
CA VAL A 141 -16.63 1.03 -26.55
C VAL A 141 -15.82 2.32 -26.79
N ARG A 142 -15.61 2.73 -28.05
CA ARG A 142 -15.01 4.02 -28.40
C ARG A 142 -15.89 5.21 -27.99
N ASP A 143 -17.21 5.07 -28.05
CA ASP A 143 -18.15 6.11 -27.60
C ASP A 143 -18.06 6.30 -26.09
N PHE A 144 -17.85 5.22 -25.33
CA PHE A 144 -17.53 5.30 -23.90
C PHE A 144 -16.28 6.13 -23.60
N ALA A 145 -15.19 5.92 -24.34
CA ALA A 145 -13.97 6.72 -24.16
C ALA A 145 -14.20 8.21 -24.44
N ARG A 146 -14.97 8.54 -25.49
CA ARG A 146 -15.31 9.93 -25.89
C ARG A 146 -16.22 10.62 -24.86
N THR A 147 -17.22 9.93 -24.35
CA THR A 147 -18.16 10.46 -23.34
C THR A 147 -17.52 10.63 -21.96
N THR A 148 -16.42 9.93 -21.69
CA THR A 148 -15.72 10.03 -20.41
C THR A 148 -14.98 11.37 -20.28
N THR A 149 -15.31 12.17 -19.27
CA THR A 149 -14.73 13.51 -19.03
C THR A 149 -13.86 13.59 -17.77
N GLY A 150 -13.82 12.54 -16.96
CA GLY A 150 -12.94 12.50 -15.80
C GLY A 150 -12.91 11.17 -15.08
N MET A 151 -11.94 11.06 -14.18
CA MET A 151 -11.65 9.84 -13.44
C MET A 151 -11.17 10.16 -12.02
N SER A 152 -11.77 9.48 -11.03
CA SER A 152 -11.47 9.62 -9.61
C SER A 152 -10.95 8.30 -9.02
N THR A 153 -9.68 8.31 -8.59
CA THR A 153 -8.97 7.13 -8.08
C THR A 153 -8.11 7.47 -6.86
N ASN A 154 -7.48 6.46 -6.25
CA ASN A 154 -6.47 6.70 -5.22
C ASN A 154 -5.21 7.37 -5.83
N HIS A 155 -4.24 7.73 -4.97
CA HIS A 155 -3.05 8.50 -5.38
C HIS A 155 -1.87 7.64 -5.85
N ALA A 156 -2.06 6.34 -6.05
CA ALA A 156 -0.97 5.44 -6.40
C ALA A 156 -0.46 5.66 -7.83
N GLU A 157 0.82 5.37 -8.07
CA GLU A 157 1.46 5.62 -9.37
C GLU A 157 0.88 4.77 -10.50
N ASP A 158 0.41 3.56 -10.20
CA ASP A 158 -0.32 2.72 -11.15
C ASP A 158 -1.66 3.36 -11.54
N GLN A 159 -2.36 4.03 -10.63
CA GLN A 159 -3.60 4.76 -10.93
C GLN A 159 -3.33 6.00 -11.78
N LYS A 160 -2.26 6.75 -11.50
CA LYS A 160 -1.84 7.89 -12.33
C LYS A 160 -1.44 7.44 -13.74
N LYS A 161 -0.77 6.29 -13.84
CA LYS A 161 -0.44 5.67 -15.14
C LYS A 161 -1.72 5.21 -15.86
N GLN A 162 -2.70 4.65 -15.14
CA GLN A 162 -3.98 4.28 -15.73
C GLN A 162 -4.70 5.50 -16.32
N PHE A 163 -4.72 6.63 -15.61
CA PHE A 163 -5.29 7.87 -16.13
C PHE A 163 -4.63 8.30 -17.44
N ARG A 164 -3.29 8.30 -17.52
CA ARG A 164 -2.56 8.64 -18.76
C ARG A 164 -2.90 7.69 -19.91
N LEU A 165 -2.94 6.38 -19.65
CA LEU A 165 -3.32 5.39 -20.67
C LEU A 165 -4.77 5.58 -21.14
N PHE A 166 -5.68 5.97 -20.25
CA PHE A 166 -7.07 6.27 -20.62
C PHE A 166 -7.16 7.55 -21.46
N GLU A 167 -6.40 8.59 -21.11
CA GLU A 167 -6.32 9.85 -21.88
C GLU A 167 -5.82 9.61 -23.31
N GLU A 168 -4.77 8.79 -23.46
CA GLU A 168 -4.24 8.36 -24.76
C GLU A 168 -5.31 7.59 -25.56
N TRP A 169 -6.02 6.67 -24.90
CA TRP A 169 -7.09 5.89 -25.52
C TRP A 169 -8.27 6.77 -25.96
N LYS A 170 -8.74 7.68 -25.11
CA LYS A 170 -9.77 8.68 -25.45
C LYS A 170 -9.36 9.49 -26.68
N SER A 171 -8.13 10.02 -26.67
CA SER A 171 -7.61 10.82 -27.77
C SER A 171 -7.57 10.03 -29.10
N LEU A 172 -7.24 8.74 -29.04
CA LEU A 172 -7.29 7.86 -30.20
C LEU A 172 -8.74 7.68 -30.69
N CYS A 173 -9.69 7.39 -29.81
CA CYS A 173 -11.09 7.20 -30.16
C CYS A 173 -11.74 8.46 -30.75
N GLU A 174 -11.40 9.65 -30.25
CA GLU A 174 -11.86 10.92 -30.82
C GLU A 174 -11.38 11.11 -32.26
N ARG A 175 -10.10 10.83 -32.52
CA ARG A 175 -9.54 10.90 -33.88
C ARG A 175 -10.22 9.88 -34.80
N GLU A 176 -10.33 8.62 -34.38
CA GLU A 176 -10.95 7.58 -35.21
C GLU A 176 -12.41 7.94 -35.56
N LYS A 177 -13.24 8.30 -34.58
CA LYS A 177 -14.66 8.63 -34.82
C LYS A 177 -14.85 9.88 -35.67
N HIS A 178 -14.07 10.95 -35.42
CA HIS A 178 -14.13 12.14 -36.26
C HIS A 178 -13.63 11.88 -37.69
N GLY A 179 -12.69 10.96 -37.86
CA GLY A 179 -12.25 10.48 -39.16
C GLY A 179 -13.32 9.71 -39.92
N GLU A 180 -13.97 8.75 -39.24
CA GLU A 180 -15.12 8.00 -39.78
C GLU A 180 -16.23 8.96 -40.23
N GLU A 181 -16.61 9.91 -39.38
CA GLU A 181 -17.59 10.96 -39.73
C GLU A 181 -17.14 11.79 -40.94
N ALA A 182 -15.87 12.18 -41.00
CA ALA A 182 -15.32 12.95 -42.13
C ALA A 182 -15.44 12.16 -43.44
N LEU A 183 -15.05 10.88 -43.42
CA LEU A 183 -15.11 9.98 -44.56
C LEU A 183 -16.56 9.69 -45.00
N CYS A 184 -17.49 9.54 -44.06
CA CYS A 184 -18.91 9.36 -44.38
C CYS A 184 -19.58 10.63 -44.92
N SER A 185 -19.12 11.81 -44.49
CA SER A 185 -19.67 13.11 -44.92
C SER A 185 -19.11 13.61 -46.25
N ALA A 186 -17.90 13.19 -46.63
CA ALA A 186 -17.37 13.41 -47.97
C ALA A 186 -18.14 12.50 -48.93
N SER A 187 -18.96 13.09 -49.80
CA SER A 187 -19.82 12.39 -50.75
C SER A 187 -19.09 11.23 -51.46
N LEU A 188 -19.77 10.10 -51.59
CA LEU A 188 -19.40 8.89 -52.35
C LEU A 188 -19.29 9.13 -53.88
N ASP A 189 -18.73 10.25 -54.31
CA ASP A 189 -18.47 10.55 -55.72
C ASP A 189 -16.97 10.33 -56.01
N ASN A 190 -16.68 9.20 -56.67
CA ASN A 190 -15.44 8.81 -57.35
C ASN A 190 -14.07 8.87 -56.62
N ASP A 191 -13.94 9.46 -55.43
CA ASP A 191 -12.65 9.68 -54.76
C ASP A 191 -12.32 8.67 -53.65
N VAL A 192 -13.22 7.73 -53.31
CA VAL A 192 -12.94 6.72 -52.27
C VAL A 192 -11.69 5.89 -52.60
N TYR A 193 -11.49 5.54 -53.88
CA TYR A 193 -10.31 4.80 -54.32
C TYR A 193 -9.02 5.62 -54.21
N ALA A 194 -9.06 6.92 -54.55
CA ALA A 194 -7.92 7.81 -54.42
C ALA A 194 -7.56 8.05 -52.94
N ILE A 195 -8.57 8.21 -52.09
CA ILE A 195 -8.42 8.39 -50.64
C ILE A 195 -7.88 7.10 -49.98
N LEU A 196 -8.40 5.92 -50.35
CA LEU A 196 -7.86 4.64 -49.88
C LEU A 196 -6.42 4.46 -50.35
N TRP A 197 -6.12 4.80 -51.60
CA TRP A 197 -4.79 4.66 -52.18
C TRP A 197 -3.76 5.57 -51.48
N GLU A 198 -4.12 6.81 -51.19
CA GLU A 198 -3.28 7.76 -50.45
C GLU A 198 -3.06 7.30 -48.99
N GLY A 199 -4.07 6.69 -48.36
CA GLY A 199 -3.94 6.06 -47.04
C GLY A 199 -3.03 4.84 -47.05
N ILE A 200 -3.14 4.00 -48.10
CA ILE A 200 -2.27 2.83 -48.31
C ILE A 200 -0.82 3.26 -48.57
N GLU A 201 -0.59 4.27 -49.41
CA GLU A 201 0.76 4.80 -49.67
C GLU A 201 1.42 5.36 -48.41
N ARG A 202 0.68 6.13 -47.60
CA ARG A 202 1.20 6.62 -46.31
C ARG A 202 1.50 5.49 -45.33
N ASN A 203 0.62 4.49 -45.23
CA ASN A 203 0.86 3.30 -44.41
C ASN A 203 2.13 2.55 -44.85
N ILE A 204 2.36 2.42 -46.16
CA ILE A 204 3.54 1.76 -46.72
C ILE A 204 4.81 2.56 -46.37
N MET A 205 4.76 3.90 -46.44
CA MET A 205 5.89 4.78 -46.13
C MET A 205 6.22 4.81 -44.62
N GLU A 206 5.22 4.87 -43.73
CA GLU A 206 5.44 4.90 -42.28
C GLU A 206 5.80 3.53 -41.70
N ALA A 207 5.24 2.43 -42.21
CA ALA A 207 5.49 1.07 -41.71
C ALA A 207 6.72 0.38 -42.32
N GLY A 208 7.48 1.04 -43.20
CA GLY A 208 8.69 0.49 -43.81
C GLY A 208 8.44 -0.74 -44.71
N GLY A 209 7.27 -0.81 -45.36
CA GLY A 209 6.95 -1.86 -46.33
C GLY A 209 6.35 -3.16 -45.79
N ILE A 210 5.98 -3.25 -44.50
CA ILE A 210 5.23 -4.40 -43.96
C ILE A 210 3.75 -4.03 -43.85
N TRP A 211 2.90 -4.76 -44.56
CA TRP A 211 1.44 -4.59 -44.56
C TRP A 211 0.85 -5.07 -43.22
N ALA A 212 0.95 -4.23 -42.19
CA ALA A 212 0.23 -4.45 -40.95
C ALA A 212 -1.22 -3.97 -41.15
N ARG A 213 -2.18 -4.91 -41.07
CA ARG A 213 -3.62 -4.63 -40.98
C ARG A 213 -3.87 -3.51 -39.97
N SER A 214 -4.20 -2.33 -40.46
CA SER A 214 -4.45 -1.13 -39.65
C SER A 214 -5.62 -0.35 -40.23
N GLY A 215 -6.83 -0.94 -40.16
CA GLY A 215 -8.06 -0.17 -40.28
C GLY A 215 -8.16 0.73 -39.06
N GLY A 216 -8.01 2.05 -39.24
CA GLY A 216 -7.94 3.03 -38.16
C GLY A 216 -6.92 4.15 -38.38
N ILE A 217 -5.86 3.96 -39.20
CA ILE A 217 -4.84 5.01 -39.40
C ILE A 217 -5.40 6.14 -40.26
N LEU A 218 -6.09 5.82 -41.36
CA LEU A 218 -6.67 6.83 -42.24
C LEU A 218 -7.74 7.65 -41.51
N GLU A 219 -8.59 6.97 -40.76
CA GLU A 219 -9.60 7.57 -39.88
C GLU A 219 -8.90 8.48 -38.85
N SER A 220 -7.88 7.98 -38.15
CA SER A 220 -7.16 8.79 -37.17
C SER A 220 -6.50 10.05 -37.78
N VAL A 221 -5.96 9.96 -39.00
CA VAL A 221 -5.35 11.11 -39.69
C VAL A 221 -6.41 12.14 -40.08
N ARG A 222 -7.49 11.71 -40.75
CA ARG A 222 -8.58 12.59 -41.17
C ARG A 222 -9.31 13.19 -39.97
N GLY A 223 -9.45 12.43 -38.90
CA GLY A 223 -10.00 12.93 -37.64
C GLY A 223 -9.12 13.99 -37.00
N GLN A 224 -7.79 13.83 -37.04
CA GLN A 224 -6.87 14.87 -36.56
C GLN A 224 -7.01 16.17 -37.36
N GLU A 225 -7.08 16.09 -38.70
CA GLU A 225 -7.34 17.24 -39.57
C GLU A 225 -8.67 17.93 -39.21
N LYS A 226 -9.74 17.15 -39.00
CA LYS A 226 -11.06 17.66 -38.60
C LYS A 226 -11.00 18.33 -37.23
N ILE A 227 -10.33 17.73 -36.25
CA ILE A 227 -10.15 18.29 -34.90
C ILE A 227 -9.33 19.59 -34.97
N ASP A 228 -8.27 19.64 -35.77
CA ASP A 228 -7.42 20.83 -35.89
C ASP A 228 -8.13 22.02 -36.55
N ALA A 229 -9.10 21.74 -37.42
CA ALA A 229 -9.98 22.73 -38.03
C ALA A 229 -11.08 23.26 -37.07
N MET A 230 -11.30 22.61 -35.92
CA MET A 230 -12.30 23.08 -34.94
C MET A 230 -11.86 24.33 -34.18
N THR A 231 -12.84 25.02 -33.61
CA THR A 231 -12.59 26.16 -32.71
C THR A 231 -11.78 25.72 -31.48
N PRO A 232 -11.02 26.65 -30.85
CA PRO A 232 -10.33 26.37 -29.59
C PRO A 232 -11.25 25.79 -28.51
N GLU A 233 -12.49 26.27 -28.41
CA GLU A 233 -13.49 25.85 -27.42
C GLU A 233 -13.93 24.41 -27.65
N GLN A 234 -14.22 24.02 -28.89
CA GLN A 234 -14.57 22.64 -29.25
C GLN A 234 -13.40 21.67 -28.97
N ARG A 235 -12.18 22.08 -29.30
CA ARG A 235 -10.98 21.29 -29.00
C ARG A 235 -10.77 21.13 -27.50
N GLN A 236 -11.10 22.15 -26.70
CA GLN A 236 -11.03 22.05 -25.25
C GLN A 236 -12.05 21.05 -24.70
N TYR A 237 -13.25 20.99 -25.26
CA TYR A 237 -14.26 20.01 -24.89
C TYR A 237 -13.82 18.57 -25.21
N ILE A 238 -13.28 18.33 -26.40
CA ILE A 238 -12.75 17.02 -26.81
C ILE A 238 -11.59 16.57 -25.91
N LYS A 239 -10.70 17.50 -25.55
CA LYS A 239 -9.56 17.25 -24.66
C LYS A 239 -9.94 17.15 -23.18
N LEU A 240 -11.21 17.39 -22.82
CA LEU A 240 -11.62 17.40 -21.42
C LEU A 240 -11.52 15.97 -20.85
N PHE A 241 -10.51 15.74 -20.04
CA PHE A 241 -10.38 14.55 -19.22
C PHE A 241 -9.64 14.89 -17.93
N LEU A 242 -10.37 15.00 -16.83
CA LEU A 242 -9.84 15.47 -15.56
C LEU A 242 -9.55 14.31 -14.61
N TRP A 243 -8.36 14.31 -14.00
CA TRP A 243 -8.05 13.41 -12.90
C TRP A 243 -8.26 14.11 -11.56
N SER A 244 -8.85 13.37 -10.63
CA SER A 244 -8.99 13.83 -9.25
C SER A 244 -8.66 12.72 -8.27
N GLY A 245 -7.66 12.94 -7.42
CA GLY A 245 -7.30 11.95 -6.40
C GLY A 245 -8.25 11.97 -5.20
N CYS A 246 -8.62 10.77 -4.73
CA CYS A 246 -9.53 10.55 -3.59
C CYS A 246 -9.14 11.36 -2.35
N CYS A 247 -10.09 12.12 -1.80
CA CYS A 247 -9.89 12.95 -0.61
C CYS A 247 -9.63 12.13 0.67
N MET A 248 -10.24 10.95 0.82
CA MET A 248 -10.01 10.09 2.00
C MET A 248 -8.58 9.54 2.02
N HIS A 249 -8.04 9.20 0.84
CA HIS A 249 -6.64 8.81 0.72
C HIS A 249 -5.69 9.99 1.00
N LYS A 250 -6.08 11.25 0.69
CA LYS A 250 -5.28 12.43 1.10
C LYS A 250 -5.18 12.51 2.62
N GLU A 251 -6.31 12.38 3.32
CA GLU A 251 -6.36 12.38 4.79
C GLU A 251 -5.47 11.27 5.38
N MET A 252 -5.62 10.03 4.91
CA MET A 252 -4.82 8.91 5.37
C MET A 252 -3.31 9.13 5.11
N ASN A 253 -2.98 9.69 3.95
CA ASN A 253 -1.60 10.01 3.59
C ASN A 253 -1.02 11.13 4.46
N SER A 254 -1.83 12.08 4.93
CA SER A 254 -1.39 13.10 5.90
C SER A 254 -0.96 12.47 7.22
N THR A 255 -1.70 11.48 7.74
CA THR A 255 -1.30 10.72 8.94
C THR A 255 0.01 9.97 8.72
N LYS A 256 0.17 9.31 7.56
CA LYS A 256 1.40 8.59 7.19
C LYS A 256 2.60 9.53 7.06
N GLY A 257 2.42 10.66 6.39
CA GLY A 257 3.43 11.72 6.25
C GLY A 257 3.80 12.36 7.58
N GLY A 258 2.81 12.63 8.44
CA GLY A 258 3.00 13.15 9.79
C GLY A 258 3.86 12.22 10.65
N SER A 259 3.57 10.92 10.67
CA SER A 259 4.38 9.93 11.40
C SER A 259 5.82 9.84 10.89
N ALA A 260 6.02 9.90 9.57
CA ALA A 260 7.35 9.93 8.98
C ALA A 260 8.13 11.20 9.38
N ARG A 261 7.47 12.37 9.35
CA ARG A 261 8.08 13.64 9.80
C ARG A 261 8.36 13.67 11.29
N ALA A 262 7.49 13.09 12.13
CA ALA A 262 7.74 12.96 13.57
C ALA A 262 9.00 12.10 13.85
N THR A 263 9.15 10.98 13.14
CA THR A 263 10.36 10.14 13.25
C THR A 263 11.63 10.93 12.92
N VAL A 264 11.58 11.76 11.88
CA VAL A 264 12.71 12.61 11.46
C VAL A 264 12.96 13.76 12.45
N PHE A 265 11.90 14.37 13.00
CA PHE A 265 11.97 15.49 13.94
C PHE A 265 12.89 15.20 15.13
N TRP A 266 12.72 14.03 15.77
CA TRP A 266 13.55 13.63 16.92
C TRP A 266 15.04 13.62 16.57
N LYS A 267 15.38 13.04 15.41
CA LYS A 267 16.77 12.94 14.93
C LYS A 267 17.35 14.31 14.56
N GLU A 268 16.59 15.14 13.84
CA GLU A 268 17.03 16.47 13.38
C GLU A 268 17.31 17.45 14.54
N HIS A 269 16.62 17.27 15.67
CA HIS A 269 16.77 18.10 16.87
C HIS A 269 17.72 17.47 17.90
N GLY A 270 18.34 16.32 17.60
CA GLY A 270 19.25 15.63 18.52
C GLY A 270 18.56 15.12 19.79
N LEU A 271 17.25 14.89 19.72
CA LEU A 271 16.41 14.43 20.83
C LEU A 271 16.29 12.90 20.84
N VAL A 272 16.07 12.34 22.03
CA VAL A 272 15.76 10.91 22.17
C VAL A 272 14.33 10.69 21.67
N GLY A 273 14.22 9.95 20.56
CA GLY A 273 12.93 9.62 19.98
C GLY A 273 12.18 8.50 20.72
N PRO A 274 11.01 8.09 20.18
CA PRO A 274 10.21 7.00 20.72
C PRO A 274 10.98 5.71 20.92
N ILE A 275 10.60 4.96 21.96
CA ILE A 275 11.18 3.64 22.18
C ILE A 275 10.93 2.72 20.99
N LYS A 276 11.96 1.95 20.65
CA LYS A 276 11.88 0.92 19.63
C LYS A 276 11.14 -0.30 20.19
N LEU A 277 10.06 -0.71 19.51
CA LEU A 277 9.18 -1.80 19.94
C LEU A 277 9.60 -3.11 19.25
N LEU A 278 10.69 -3.70 19.78
CA LEU A 278 11.30 -4.91 19.26
C LEU A 278 10.35 -6.12 19.34
N ASN A 279 10.29 -6.92 18.28
CA ASN A 279 9.66 -8.24 18.34
C ASN A 279 10.46 -9.19 19.27
N LYS A 280 9.91 -10.37 19.57
CA LYS A 280 10.50 -11.31 20.54
C LYS A 280 11.93 -11.69 20.15
N ASP A 281 12.15 -12.00 18.87
CA ASP A 281 13.43 -12.50 18.37
C ASP A 281 14.48 -11.38 18.31
N ASN A 282 14.09 -10.20 17.84
CA ASN A 282 14.96 -9.01 17.85
C ASN A 282 15.31 -8.58 19.27
N ARG A 283 14.39 -8.74 20.23
CA ARG A 283 14.68 -8.47 21.64
C ARG A 283 15.66 -9.50 22.22
N ALA A 284 15.47 -10.78 21.92
CA ALA A 284 16.41 -11.82 22.32
C ALA A 284 17.80 -11.57 21.70
N ALA A 285 17.85 -11.25 20.40
CA ALA A 285 19.08 -10.91 19.69
C ALA A 285 19.75 -9.62 20.21
N ALA A 286 18.97 -8.62 20.63
CA ALA A 286 19.50 -7.40 21.24
C ALA A 286 20.09 -7.66 22.65
N ALA A 287 19.57 -8.67 23.36
CA ALA A 287 20.01 -9.03 24.69
C ALA A 287 21.21 -10.00 24.69
N SER A 288 21.30 -10.89 23.69
CA SER A 288 22.36 -11.89 23.56
C SER A 288 23.46 -11.52 22.56
N GLY A 289 23.21 -10.56 21.67
CA GLY A 289 24.13 -10.14 20.62
C GLY A 289 25.19 -9.15 21.07
N ASP A 290 26.23 -9.00 20.25
CA ASP A 290 27.26 -7.98 20.41
C ASP A 290 26.71 -6.56 20.16
N GLY A 291 27.52 -5.53 20.43
CA GLY A 291 27.11 -4.13 20.27
C GLY A 291 26.61 -3.81 18.85
N VAL A 292 27.18 -4.46 17.83
CA VAL A 292 26.78 -4.30 16.43
C VAL A 292 25.42 -4.93 16.16
N THR A 293 25.19 -6.16 16.62
CA THR A 293 23.90 -6.84 16.48
C THR A 293 22.79 -6.07 17.18
N LYS A 294 23.06 -5.58 18.40
CA LYS A 294 22.13 -4.75 19.16
C LYS A 294 21.75 -3.47 18.42
N SER A 295 22.73 -2.76 17.84
CA SER A 295 22.46 -1.57 17.03
C SER A 295 21.61 -1.90 15.80
N ARG A 296 21.98 -2.93 15.03
CA ARG A 296 21.27 -3.34 13.81
C ARG A 296 19.80 -3.69 14.07
N VAL A 297 19.50 -4.52 15.08
CA VAL A 297 18.11 -4.92 15.38
C VAL A 297 17.29 -3.76 15.95
N THR A 298 17.94 -2.84 16.67
CA THR A 298 17.28 -1.64 17.22
C THR A 298 17.00 -0.60 16.13
N GLU A 299 17.90 -0.43 15.16
CA GLU A 299 17.71 0.45 14.01
C GLU A 299 16.58 -0.04 13.09
N ALA A 300 16.51 -1.35 12.83
CA ALA A 300 15.45 -1.96 12.03
C ALA A 300 14.07 -1.94 12.72
N ALA A 301 14.04 -1.82 14.04
CA ALA A 301 12.79 -1.80 14.78
C ALA A 301 12.02 -0.48 14.59
N GLN A 302 10.70 -0.60 14.51
CA GLN A 302 9.79 0.54 14.50
C GLN A 302 9.45 0.95 15.94
N GLY A 303 9.15 2.23 16.14
CA GLY A 303 8.68 2.80 17.40
C GLY A 303 7.61 3.85 17.13
N GLY A 304 7.18 4.55 18.17
CA GLY A 304 6.27 5.69 18.03
C GLY A 304 4.79 5.32 18.00
N ALA A 305 3.95 6.34 17.79
CA ALA A 305 2.50 6.27 17.97
C ALA A 305 1.82 5.21 17.11
N ILE A 306 2.15 5.16 15.81
CA ILE A 306 1.55 4.21 14.86
C ILE A 306 1.91 2.77 15.22
N LYS A 307 3.17 2.51 15.60
CA LYS A 307 3.58 1.16 15.99
C LYS A 307 2.93 0.73 17.29
N LEU A 308 2.80 1.63 18.26
CA LEU A 308 2.05 1.39 19.49
C LEU A 308 0.60 1.03 19.19
N CYS A 309 -0.12 1.81 18.37
CA CYS A 309 -1.51 1.53 18.02
C CYS A 309 -1.69 0.17 17.33
N SER A 310 -0.75 -0.20 16.45
CA SER A 310 -0.73 -1.51 15.79
C SER A 310 -0.58 -2.67 16.79
N LEU A 311 0.32 -2.52 17.78
CA LEU A 311 0.49 -3.52 18.84
C LEU A 311 -0.67 -3.52 19.84
N ALA A 312 -1.18 -2.36 20.23
CA ALA A 312 -2.34 -2.22 21.10
C ALA A 312 -3.55 -2.94 20.49
N ARG A 313 -3.81 -2.75 19.18
CA ARG A 313 -4.82 -3.53 18.48
C ARG A 313 -4.53 -5.03 18.53
N ALA A 314 -3.30 -5.47 18.27
CA ALA A 314 -2.97 -6.90 18.32
C ALA A 314 -3.17 -7.51 19.73
N VAL A 315 -3.05 -6.71 20.79
CA VAL A 315 -3.29 -7.15 22.17
C VAL A 315 -4.78 -7.08 22.54
N PHE A 316 -5.47 -5.99 22.21
CA PHE A 316 -6.86 -5.74 22.61
C PHE A 316 -7.85 -6.29 21.58
N ALA A 317 -7.87 -5.73 20.36
CA ALA A 317 -8.78 -6.07 19.26
C ALA A 317 -8.10 -6.92 18.16
N HIS A 318 -7.69 -8.13 18.49
CA HIS A 318 -6.94 -8.99 17.56
C HIS A 318 -7.81 -9.45 16.36
N LYS A 319 -7.20 -9.60 15.17
CA LYS A 319 -7.90 -9.99 13.92
C LYS A 319 -8.58 -11.37 13.99
N ASP A 320 -7.95 -12.28 14.72
CA ASP A 320 -8.50 -13.59 15.05
C ASP A 320 -9.35 -13.44 16.31
N LYS A 321 -10.67 -13.66 16.17
CA LYS A 321 -11.67 -13.50 17.24
C LYS A 321 -11.43 -14.42 18.45
N LYS A 322 -10.62 -15.47 18.30
CA LYS A 322 -10.24 -16.36 19.42
C LYS A 322 -9.04 -15.83 20.23
N LYS A 323 -8.40 -14.77 19.75
CA LYS A 323 -7.19 -14.17 20.35
C LYS A 323 -7.48 -12.72 20.74
N GLY A 324 -6.57 -12.14 21.54
CA GLY A 324 -6.70 -10.78 22.04
C GLY A 324 -7.43 -10.71 23.38
N GLN A 325 -7.68 -9.49 23.84
CA GLN A 325 -8.22 -9.20 25.17
C GLN A 325 -9.52 -8.38 25.09
N GLN A 326 -10.19 -8.29 23.94
CA GLN A 326 -11.31 -7.38 23.72
C GLN A 326 -12.46 -7.61 24.71
N ASP A 327 -12.94 -8.85 24.85
CA ASP A 327 -14.06 -9.16 25.74
C ASP A 327 -13.66 -8.95 27.22
N VAL A 328 -12.43 -9.35 27.58
CA VAL A 328 -11.89 -9.14 28.93
C VAL A 328 -11.72 -7.65 29.24
N LEU A 329 -11.29 -6.87 28.25
CA LEU A 329 -11.18 -5.42 28.32
C LEU A 329 -12.55 -4.78 28.54
N GLN A 330 -13.58 -5.21 27.81
CA GLN A 330 -14.94 -4.71 27.96
C GLN A 330 -15.51 -5.01 29.35
N ILE A 331 -15.35 -6.25 29.84
CA ILE A 331 -15.78 -6.63 31.19
C ILE A 331 -15.05 -5.78 32.25
N TYR A 332 -13.74 -5.57 32.08
CA TYR A 332 -12.96 -4.75 32.99
C TYR A 332 -13.35 -3.26 32.91
N MET A 333 -13.65 -2.73 31.72
CA MET A 333 -14.17 -1.38 31.53
C MET A 333 -15.53 -1.20 32.20
N GLU A 334 -16.45 -2.17 32.06
CA GLU A 334 -17.75 -2.12 32.73
C GLU A 334 -17.58 -2.13 34.25
N ALA A 335 -16.70 -2.98 34.78
CA ALA A 335 -16.45 -3.05 36.21
C ALA A 335 -15.83 -1.78 36.81
N VAL A 336 -14.94 -1.10 36.08
CA VAL A 336 -14.19 0.07 36.59
C VAL A 336 -14.87 1.40 36.26
N ILE A 337 -15.48 1.51 35.09
CA ILE A 337 -15.99 2.78 34.52
C ILE A 337 -17.53 2.73 34.34
N GLY A 338 -18.15 1.54 34.35
CA GLY A 338 -19.61 1.37 34.31
C GLY A 338 -20.21 1.19 32.92
N TYR A 339 -19.40 1.08 31.86
CA TYR A 339 -19.86 0.83 30.50
C TYR A 339 -18.81 0.11 29.66
N MET A 340 -19.24 -0.56 28.58
CA MET A 340 -18.36 -1.29 27.66
C MET A 340 -18.04 -0.46 26.41
N ILE A 341 -16.76 -0.44 26.01
CA ILE A 341 -16.32 0.11 24.71
C ILE A 341 -15.42 -0.91 24.01
N CYS A 342 -15.58 -1.04 22.69
CA CYS A 342 -14.65 -1.76 21.84
C CYS A 342 -13.38 -0.93 21.59
N PHE A 343 -12.19 -1.51 21.78
CA PHE A 343 -10.98 -0.88 21.26
C PHE A 343 -11.06 -0.72 19.73
N PRO A 344 -10.67 0.44 19.15
CA PRO A 344 -10.78 0.71 17.72
C PRO A 344 -9.98 -0.26 16.84
N ASP A 345 -10.57 -0.65 15.70
CA ASP A 345 -9.95 -1.58 14.75
C ASP A 345 -9.02 -0.88 13.76
N THR A 346 -7.71 -0.89 14.06
CA THR A 346 -6.67 -0.35 13.16
C THR A 346 -6.23 -1.31 12.04
N SER A 347 -6.89 -2.46 11.84
CA SER A 347 -6.58 -3.42 10.76
C SER A 347 -7.52 -3.39 9.56
N ASN A 348 -8.74 -2.89 9.74
CA ASN A 348 -9.63 -2.62 8.62
C ASN A 348 -9.33 -1.22 8.06
N THR A 349 -9.44 -1.06 6.73
CA THR A 349 -9.13 0.16 5.95
C THR A 349 -10.14 1.29 6.18
N HIS A 350 -10.65 1.46 7.41
CA HIS A 350 -11.41 2.65 7.73
C HIS A 350 -10.43 3.81 7.91
N TYR A 351 -10.64 4.87 7.12
CA TYR A 351 -9.91 6.12 7.26
C TYR A 351 -10.03 6.61 8.71
N GLN A 352 -8.97 7.22 9.27
CA GLN A 352 -8.91 7.68 10.67
C GLN A 352 -8.92 6.59 11.78
N ALA A 353 -8.89 5.28 11.48
CA ALA A 353 -8.88 4.24 12.51
C ALA A 353 -7.72 4.38 13.52
N PHE A 354 -6.54 4.79 13.04
CA PHE A 354 -5.42 5.13 13.92
C PHE A 354 -5.72 6.32 14.82
N CYS A 355 -6.35 7.39 14.31
CA CYS A 355 -6.73 8.55 15.11
C CYS A 355 -7.69 8.17 16.25
N ALA A 356 -8.66 7.28 15.98
CA ALA A 356 -9.57 6.75 17.00
C ALA A 356 -8.82 5.94 18.08
N ALA A 357 -7.91 5.04 17.67
CA ALA A 357 -7.11 4.25 18.61
C ALA A 357 -6.20 5.13 19.48
N VAL A 358 -5.61 6.18 18.90
CA VAL A 358 -4.77 7.14 19.62
C VAL A 358 -5.60 7.90 20.66
N ALA A 359 -6.79 8.38 20.29
CA ALA A 359 -7.69 9.07 21.21
C ALA A 359 -8.08 8.18 22.40
N GLU A 360 -8.48 6.93 22.12
CA GLU A 360 -8.83 5.94 23.15
C GLU A 360 -7.68 5.72 24.15
N LEU A 361 -6.46 5.50 23.64
CA LEU A 361 -5.28 5.27 24.48
C LEU A 361 -4.88 6.47 25.34
N ILE A 362 -5.11 7.70 24.89
CA ILE A 362 -4.75 8.91 25.65
C ILE A 362 -5.83 9.30 26.65
N ILE A 363 -7.11 9.24 26.27
CA ILE A 363 -8.23 9.52 27.17
C ILE A 363 -8.20 8.57 28.37
N ARG A 364 -7.91 7.28 28.12
CA ARG A 364 -7.90 6.23 29.14
C ARG A 364 -6.49 5.71 29.43
N LEU A 365 -5.49 6.58 29.36
CA LEU A 365 -4.07 6.21 29.49
C LEU A 365 -3.77 5.41 30.76
N ASP A 366 -4.20 5.91 31.92
CA ASP A 366 -3.96 5.24 33.20
C ASP A 366 -4.78 3.95 33.35
N PHE A 367 -5.98 3.91 32.78
CA PHE A 367 -6.80 2.71 32.74
C PHE A 367 -6.13 1.60 31.92
N TYR A 368 -5.59 1.89 30.73
CA TYR A 368 -4.89 0.87 29.93
C TYR A 368 -3.62 0.35 30.59
N ARG A 369 -2.89 1.21 31.33
CA ARG A 369 -1.74 0.79 32.13
C ARG A 369 -2.17 -0.18 33.23
N GLN A 370 -3.22 0.15 33.98
CA GLN A 370 -3.79 -0.69 35.05
C GLN A 370 -4.36 -2.00 34.50
N PHE A 371 -5.07 -1.95 33.36
CA PHE A 371 -5.62 -3.13 32.71
C PHE A 371 -4.52 -4.12 32.30
N LEU A 372 -3.42 -3.64 31.70
CA LEU A 372 -2.29 -4.50 31.35
C LEU A 372 -1.68 -5.13 32.61
N GLU A 373 -1.53 -4.39 33.69
CA GLU A 373 -1.08 -4.95 34.97
C GLU A 373 -2.03 -6.01 35.53
N PHE A 374 -3.34 -5.77 35.43
CA PHE A 374 -4.37 -6.74 35.82
C PHE A 374 -4.26 -8.03 35.00
N ILE A 375 -4.17 -7.93 33.67
CA ILE A 375 -3.96 -9.08 32.79
C ILE A 375 -2.66 -9.81 33.11
N ARG A 376 -1.59 -9.09 33.44
CA ARG A 376 -0.34 -9.69 33.89
C ARG A 376 -0.56 -10.53 35.16
N MET A 377 -1.30 -10.03 36.13
CA MET A 377 -1.54 -10.72 37.40
C MET A 377 -2.42 -11.98 37.26
N LEU A 378 -3.34 -12.00 36.28
CA LEU A 378 -4.17 -13.18 35.98
C LEU A 378 -3.37 -14.35 35.40
N LYS A 379 -2.21 -14.10 34.81
CA LYS A 379 -1.38 -15.15 34.22
C LYS A 379 -0.66 -15.94 35.30
N GLU A 380 -0.59 -17.25 35.13
CA GLU A 380 0.12 -18.16 36.03
C GLU A 380 1.56 -17.70 36.32
N LYS A 381 2.32 -17.35 35.27
CA LYS A 381 3.70 -16.89 35.38
C LYS A 381 3.84 -15.42 35.80
N ARG A 382 2.74 -14.67 35.89
CA ARG A 382 2.70 -13.23 36.20
C ARG A 382 3.66 -12.36 35.39
N MET A 383 3.92 -12.75 34.14
CA MET A 383 4.79 -12.04 33.21
C MET A 383 4.01 -11.54 32.01
N PHE A 384 4.44 -10.39 31.48
CA PHE A 384 3.95 -9.89 30.21
C PHE A 384 4.41 -10.76 29.05
N THR A 385 3.57 -10.88 28.01
CA THR A 385 4.07 -11.27 26.69
C THR A 385 4.95 -10.15 26.12
N ASN A 386 5.79 -10.46 25.13
CA ASN A 386 6.63 -9.42 24.50
C ASN A 386 5.79 -8.25 23.92
N MET A 387 4.62 -8.55 23.34
CA MET A 387 3.72 -7.53 22.80
C MET A 387 3.10 -6.67 23.90
N GLU A 388 2.60 -7.29 24.98
CA GLU A 388 2.05 -6.55 26.12
C GLU A 388 3.11 -5.67 26.78
N GLN A 389 4.34 -6.18 26.96
CA GLN A 389 5.44 -5.39 27.52
C GLN A 389 5.79 -4.20 26.61
N ASN A 390 5.79 -4.39 25.29
CA ASN A 390 6.01 -3.31 24.34
C ASN A 390 4.92 -2.23 24.48
N VAL A 391 3.65 -2.62 24.52
CA VAL A 391 2.52 -1.69 24.68
C VAL A 391 2.63 -0.97 26.03
N TYR A 392 2.82 -1.71 27.13
CA TYR A 392 2.95 -1.15 28.47
C TYR A 392 4.09 -0.13 28.57
N ASN A 393 5.27 -0.46 28.03
CA ASN A 393 6.41 0.45 28.02
C ASN A 393 6.15 1.71 27.19
N ALA A 394 5.49 1.55 26.05
CA ALA A 394 5.20 2.65 25.12
C ALA A 394 4.17 3.62 25.71
N LEU A 395 3.18 3.12 26.45
CA LEU A 395 2.22 3.95 27.18
C LEU A 395 2.87 4.81 28.27
N SER A 396 4.10 4.51 28.70
CA SER A 396 4.85 5.31 29.68
C SER A 396 5.98 6.12 29.03
N ASN A 397 6.17 6.03 27.72
CA ASN A 397 7.28 6.67 27.04
C ASN A 397 6.89 8.07 26.54
N ILE A 398 7.50 9.11 27.13
CA ILE A 398 7.22 10.53 26.81
C ILE A 398 7.24 10.83 25.29
N PRO A 399 8.30 10.51 24.52
CA PRO A 399 8.29 10.77 23.08
C PRO A 399 7.18 10.04 22.31
N THR A 400 6.83 8.81 22.72
CA THR A 400 5.68 8.09 22.12
C THR A 400 4.37 8.79 22.45
N LEU A 401 4.17 9.21 23.70
CA LEU A 401 3.00 9.98 24.14
C LEU A 401 2.91 11.33 23.41
N THR A 402 4.03 12.01 23.16
CA THR A 402 4.07 13.24 22.35
C THR A 402 3.54 13.00 20.95
N GLU A 403 3.97 11.93 20.27
CA GLU A 403 3.45 11.59 18.93
C GLU A 403 1.95 11.26 18.95
N LEU A 404 1.47 10.54 19.97
CA LEU A 404 0.04 10.28 20.16
C LEU A 404 -0.75 11.59 20.30
N CYS A 405 -0.27 12.51 21.14
CA CYS A 405 -0.92 13.80 21.36
C CYS A 405 -0.97 14.63 20.07
N VAL A 406 0.11 14.67 19.28
CA VAL A 406 0.13 15.37 17.98
C VAL A 406 -0.91 14.78 17.01
N LEU A 407 -1.07 13.46 16.97
CA LEU A 407 -2.08 12.82 16.12
C LEU A 407 -3.52 13.14 16.56
N ILE A 408 -3.78 13.29 17.87
CA ILE A 408 -5.08 13.74 18.38
C ILE A 408 -5.36 15.18 17.98
N LEU A 409 -4.38 16.07 18.17
CA LEU A 409 -4.52 17.47 17.79
C LEU A 409 -4.81 17.59 16.28
N TYR A 410 -4.08 16.85 15.44
CA TYR A 410 -4.37 16.78 14.01
C TYR A 410 -5.75 16.21 13.72
N SER A 411 -6.16 15.13 14.41
CA SER A 411 -7.44 14.50 14.13
C SER A 411 -8.61 15.41 14.43
N GLN A 412 -8.62 16.02 15.62
CA GLN A 412 -9.70 16.87 16.10
C GLN A 412 -9.73 18.23 15.40
N ALA A 413 -8.56 18.82 15.09
CA ALA A 413 -8.49 20.14 14.47
C ALA A 413 -8.66 20.12 12.95
N ILE A 414 -8.26 19.04 12.26
CA ILE A 414 -8.16 19.01 10.80
C ILE A 414 -8.88 17.81 10.21
N SER A 415 -8.52 16.60 10.63
CA SER A 415 -9.01 15.38 9.97
C SER A 415 -10.53 15.25 10.04
N HIS A 416 -11.11 15.26 11.25
CA HIS A 416 -12.56 15.14 11.44
C HIS A 416 -13.33 16.28 10.75
N PRO A 417 -12.96 17.57 10.92
CA PRO A 417 -13.55 18.67 10.16
C PRO A 417 -13.50 18.50 8.64
N TYR A 418 -12.33 18.13 8.11
CA TYR A 418 -12.13 17.93 6.68
C TYR A 418 -13.01 16.78 6.15
N MET A 419 -13.07 15.66 6.86
CA MET A 419 -13.91 14.53 6.48
C MET A 419 -15.39 14.86 6.55
N ARG A 420 -15.84 15.64 7.54
CA ARG A 420 -17.24 16.11 7.66
C ARG A 420 -17.70 16.89 6.43
N GLU A 421 -16.82 17.74 5.90
CA GLU A 421 -17.09 18.56 4.72
C GLU A 421 -17.02 17.73 3.42
N VAL A 422 -16.05 16.81 3.31
CA VAL A 422 -15.89 15.94 2.13
C VAL A 422 -16.95 14.83 2.05
N GLN A 423 -17.43 14.35 3.19
CA GLN A 423 -18.47 13.30 3.31
C GLN A 423 -19.88 13.87 3.52
N GLY A 424 -20.04 15.20 3.53
CA GLY A 424 -21.29 15.87 3.89
C GLY A 424 -22.50 15.44 3.05
N VAL A 425 -23.71 15.71 3.57
CA VAL A 425 -25.01 15.27 3.04
C VAL A 425 -25.36 15.80 1.63
N ALA A 426 -24.59 16.77 1.12
CA ALA A 426 -24.78 17.36 -0.20
C ALA A 426 -23.81 16.74 -1.22
N PHE A 427 -24.24 16.63 -2.48
CA PHE A 427 -23.38 16.28 -3.61
C PHE A 427 -22.27 17.35 -3.79
N VAL A 428 -21.15 17.21 -3.07
CA VAL A 428 -20.00 18.11 -3.23
C VAL A 428 -19.20 17.66 -4.43
N ASN A 429 -19.16 18.49 -5.47
CA ASN A 429 -18.29 18.25 -6.61
C ASN A 429 -16.82 18.42 -6.16
N LEU A 430 -16.02 17.36 -6.36
CA LEU A 430 -14.60 17.31 -6.03
C LEU A 430 -13.79 18.45 -6.66
N LEU A 431 -14.20 18.92 -7.85
CA LEU A 431 -13.56 20.04 -8.54
C LEU A 431 -13.74 21.39 -7.81
N ASN A 432 -14.75 21.51 -6.95
CA ASN A 432 -15.02 22.71 -6.17
C ASN A 432 -14.25 22.74 -4.83
N LEU A 433 -13.51 21.67 -4.49
CA LEU A 433 -12.77 21.58 -3.24
C LEU A 433 -11.45 22.36 -3.22
N GLY A 434 -11.07 23.03 -4.31
CA GLY A 434 -9.81 23.79 -4.38
C GLY A 434 -9.69 24.87 -3.31
N ALA A 435 -10.75 25.66 -3.09
CA ALA A 435 -10.79 26.65 -2.02
C ALA A 435 -10.69 25.99 -0.62
N LYS A 436 -11.38 24.86 -0.41
CA LYS A 436 -11.32 24.11 0.83
C LYS A 436 -9.92 23.54 1.11
N HIS A 437 -9.21 23.05 0.09
CA HIS A 437 -7.81 22.62 0.26
C HIS A 437 -6.89 23.80 0.61
N LYS A 438 -7.17 25.00 0.10
CA LYS A 438 -6.47 26.22 0.49
C LYS A 438 -6.75 26.60 1.95
N GLU A 439 -7.99 26.51 2.40
CA GLU A 439 -8.37 26.72 3.81
C GLU A 439 -7.61 25.78 4.76
N VAL A 440 -7.44 24.50 4.39
CA VAL A 440 -6.64 23.54 5.18
C VAL A 440 -5.19 24.02 5.33
N ILE A 441 -4.58 24.53 4.25
CA ILE A 441 -3.21 25.05 4.27
C ILE A 441 -3.14 26.30 5.15
N ASP A 442 -4.08 27.24 4.99
CA ASP A 442 -4.11 28.48 5.75
C ASP A 442 -4.33 28.22 7.25
N PHE A 443 -5.16 27.23 7.59
CA PHE A 443 -5.37 26.80 8.97
C PHE A 443 -4.14 26.10 9.56
N LEU A 444 -3.42 25.29 8.78
CA LEU A 444 -2.14 24.72 9.20
C LEU A 444 -1.11 25.83 9.49
N ASP A 445 -1.03 26.86 8.65
CA ASP A 445 -0.16 28.01 8.87
C ASP A 445 -0.55 28.79 10.14
N LEU A 446 -1.87 28.94 10.39
CA LEU A 446 -2.38 29.53 11.62
C LEU A 446 -1.95 28.73 12.87
N LEU A 447 -2.10 27.40 12.85
CA LEU A 447 -1.68 26.53 13.94
C LEU A 447 -0.16 26.52 14.15
N LEU A 448 0.62 26.65 13.08
CA LEU A 448 2.07 26.79 13.15
C LEU A 448 2.49 28.11 13.81
N CYS A 449 1.73 29.18 13.58
CA CYS A 449 1.94 30.49 14.19
C CYS A 449 1.43 30.57 15.64
N ASN A 450 0.33 29.88 15.97
CA ASN A 450 -0.27 29.91 17.28
C ASN A 450 -0.81 28.54 17.71
N ARG A 451 0.04 27.74 18.33
CA ARG A 451 -0.32 26.41 18.86
C ARG A 451 -1.23 26.48 20.08
N GLN A 452 -1.33 27.64 20.74
CA GLN A 452 -2.18 27.82 21.92
C GLN A 452 -3.67 27.79 21.56
N LEU A 453 -4.01 27.89 20.27
CA LEU A 453 -5.36 27.60 19.76
C LEU A 453 -5.81 26.16 20.04
N LEU A 454 -4.88 25.25 20.35
CA LEU A 454 -5.16 23.86 20.71
C LEU A 454 -4.66 23.51 22.13
N LEU A 455 -3.50 24.05 22.52
CA LEU A 455 -2.81 23.66 23.75
C LEU A 455 -3.25 24.48 24.98
N SER A 456 -3.82 25.67 24.80
CA SER A 456 -4.25 26.49 25.93
C SER A 456 -5.40 25.80 26.68
N PRO A 457 -5.44 25.86 28.03
CA PRO A 457 -6.63 25.46 28.79
C PRO A 457 -7.90 26.23 28.39
N SER A 458 -7.75 27.39 27.77
CA SER A 458 -8.84 28.21 27.24
C SER A 458 -9.11 28.01 25.74
N ALA A 459 -8.46 27.03 25.09
CA ALA A 459 -8.66 26.74 23.68
C ALA A 459 -10.12 26.30 23.43
N SER A 460 -10.74 26.85 22.40
CA SER A 460 -12.08 26.47 21.97
C SER A 460 -12.06 25.89 20.56
N TYR A 461 -13.05 25.06 20.25
CA TYR A 461 -13.23 24.49 18.92
C TYR A 461 -13.48 25.56 17.85
N GLU A 462 -14.01 26.73 18.22
CA GLU A 462 -14.33 27.83 17.29
C GLU A 462 -13.08 28.35 16.58
N THR A 463 -11.93 28.33 17.27
CA THR A 463 -10.64 28.73 16.71
C THR A 463 -9.67 27.56 16.51
N GLY A 464 -9.90 26.45 17.21
CA GLY A 464 -9.06 25.25 17.21
C GLY A 464 -9.56 24.15 16.26
N SER A 465 -10.69 24.34 15.58
CA SER A 465 -11.19 23.43 14.53
C SER A 465 -11.19 24.13 13.18
N LEU A 466 -10.78 23.43 12.12
CA LEU A 466 -10.78 23.92 10.74
C LEU A 466 -12.16 24.41 10.29
N ASP A 467 -13.23 23.75 10.74
CA ASP A 467 -14.61 24.10 10.39
C ASP A 467 -15.31 24.97 11.46
N GLY A 468 -14.61 25.32 12.55
CA GLY A 468 -15.17 26.03 13.70
C GLY A 468 -16.31 25.29 14.42
N LYS A 469 -16.54 24.00 14.14
CA LYS A 469 -17.56 23.15 14.79
C LYS A 469 -16.94 22.41 15.99
N PRO A 470 -17.77 21.92 16.93
CA PRO A 470 -17.29 21.11 18.05
C PRO A 470 -16.38 19.97 17.58
N TRP A 471 -15.31 19.73 18.35
CA TRP A 471 -14.44 18.57 18.19
C TRP A 471 -15.26 17.29 18.35
N GLU A 472 -14.92 16.26 17.58
CA GLU A 472 -15.64 14.98 17.61
C GLU A 472 -15.45 14.26 18.95
N CYS A 473 -14.28 14.41 19.56
CA CYS A 473 -13.98 13.94 20.91
C CYS A 473 -13.23 15.05 21.69
N PRO A 474 -13.97 15.98 22.33
CA PRO A 474 -13.37 17.04 23.14
C PRO A 474 -12.52 16.51 24.29
N GLU A 475 -12.89 15.35 24.86
CA GLU A 475 -12.15 14.67 25.93
C GLU A 475 -10.72 14.35 25.52
N ALA A 476 -10.49 14.04 24.23
CA ALA A 476 -9.16 13.79 23.71
C ALA A 476 -8.29 15.05 23.75
N ILE A 477 -8.85 16.23 23.43
CA ILE A 477 -8.15 17.51 23.54
C ILE A 477 -7.82 17.82 25.00
N TYR A 478 -8.78 17.65 25.91
CA TYR A 478 -8.55 17.90 27.34
C TYR A 478 -7.50 16.95 27.92
N ALA A 479 -7.48 15.69 27.50
CA ALA A 479 -6.45 14.73 27.88
C ALA A 479 -5.05 15.16 27.38
N VAL A 480 -4.94 15.68 26.15
CA VAL A 480 -3.68 16.25 25.62
C VAL A 480 -3.24 17.47 26.42
N GLN A 481 -4.14 18.41 26.72
CA GLN A 481 -3.85 19.60 27.52
C GLN A 481 -3.37 19.23 28.92
N HIS A 482 -4.00 18.24 29.56
CA HIS A 482 -3.58 17.70 30.85
C HIS A 482 -2.17 17.09 30.80
N LEU A 483 -1.80 16.45 29.69
CA LEU A 483 -0.47 15.86 29.51
C LEU A 483 0.60 16.88 29.10
N THR A 484 0.22 18.04 28.55
CA THR A 484 1.15 19.05 28.00
C THR A 484 2.31 19.41 28.94
N PRO A 485 2.11 19.64 30.26
CA PRO A 485 3.23 19.92 31.17
C PRO A 485 4.29 18.80 31.28
N LYS A 486 3.92 17.56 30.92
CA LYS A 486 4.81 16.38 30.95
C LYS A 486 5.46 16.09 29.60
N LEU A 487 5.12 16.86 28.55
CA LEU A 487 5.53 16.62 27.16
C LEU A 487 6.36 17.81 26.63
N PRO A 488 7.66 17.90 27.00
CA PRO A 488 8.48 19.10 26.75
C PRO A 488 8.63 19.47 25.27
N HIS A 489 8.53 18.49 24.37
CA HIS A 489 8.70 18.71 22.93
C HIS A 489 7.38 18.86 22.16
N LEU A 490 6.24 18.99 22.87
CA LEU A 490 4.96 19.29 22.25
C LEU A 490 4.86 20.78 21.85
N GLU A 491 5.51 21.67 22.61
CA GLU A 491 5.49 23.12 22.36
C GLU A 491 6.66 23.63 21.51
N GLU A 492 7.80 22.92 21.44
CA GLU A 492 8.99 23.38 20.73
C GLU A 492 8.75 23.51 19.22
N GLY A 493 8.89 24.74 18.71
CA GLY A 493 8.84 25.04 17.29
C GLY A 493 10.06 24.49 16.56
N GLY A 494 9.87 23.82 15.43
CA GLY A 494 10.98 23.50 14.54
C GLY A 494 11.67 24.79 14.07
N LYS A 495 12.95 24.72 13.64
CA LYS A 495 13.75 25.90 13.23
C LYS A 495 13.05 26.88 12.26
N ILE A 496 12.08 26.42 11.46
CA ILE A 496 11.29 27.25 10.54
C ILE A 496 10.29 28.15 11.29
N ALA A 497 9.69 27.68 12.38
CA ALA A 497 8.73 28.43 13.19
C ALA A 497 9.41 29.57 13.98
N THR A 498 10.67 29.38 14.38
CA THR A 498 11.47 30.37 15.14
C THR A 498 12.29 31.31 14.24
N THR A 499 12.20 31.14 12.91
CA THR A 499 12.93 31.98 11.94
C THR A 499 12.16 33.28 11.67
N SER A 500 12.78 34.43 11.94
CA SER A 500 12.19 35.75 11.67
C SER A 500 11.80 35.94 10.20
N THR A 501 10.80 36.76 9.92
CA THR A 501 10.34 37.11 8.56
C THR A 501 11.51 37.55 7.66
N SER A 502 12.47 38.29 8.22
CA SER A 502 13.69 38.72 7.54
C SER A 502 14.64 37.58 7.15
N LYS A 503 14.72 36.51 7.96
CA LYS A 503 15.52 35.32 7.65
C LYS A 503 14.80 34.39 6.66
N LYS A 504 13.48 34.23 6.78
CA LYS A 504 12.65 33.50 5.80
C LYS A 504 12.76 34.11 4.39
N HIS A 505 12.81 35.44 4.31
CA HIS A 505 13.02 36.15 3.06
C HIS A 505 14.44 35.96 2.49
N ARG A 506 15.47 35.84 3.35
CA ARG A 506 16.86 35.56 2.94
C ARG A 506 17.10 34.11 2.54
N THR A 507 16.28 33.17 3.00
CA THR A 507 16.35 31.73 2.66
C THR A 507 15.17 31.30 1.80
N PHE A 508 14.88 32.06 0.75
CA PHE A 508 13.81 31.71 -0.19
C PHE A 508 14.20 30.47 -1.01
N MET A 509 13.36 29.43 -0.95
CA MET A 509 13.45 28.23 -1.78
C MET A 509 12.14 28.08 -2.55
N LYS A 510 12.21 27.59 -3.79
CA LYS A 510 10.99 27.26 -4.55
C LYS A 510 10.29 26.06 -3.89
N PRO A 511 8.94 26.06 -3.83
CA PRO A 511 8.16 25.02 -3.16
C PRO A 511 8.22 23.64 -3.85
N THR A 512 8.73 23.56 -5.07
CA THR A 512 8.89 22.31 -5.82
C THR A 512 10.29 22.18 -6.41
N ASN A 513 10.75 20.93 -6.56
CA ASN A 513 12.03 20.60 -7.20
C ASN A 513 11.90 20.43 -8.73
N ASP A 514 10.72 20.75 -9.29
CA ASP A 514 10.36 20.49 -10.70
C ASP A 514 11.31 21.15 -11.70
N ALA A 515 11.94 22.28 -11.33
CA ALA A 515 12.93 22.93 -12.18
C ALA A 515 14.20 22.07 -12.36
N ASN A 516 14.59 21.33 -11.32
CA ASN A 516 15.72 20.41 -11.37
C ASN A 516 15.33 19.10 -12.04
N GLU A 517 14.14 18.58 -11.74
CA GLU A 517 13.63 17.36 -12.39
C GLU A 517 13.38 17.57 -13.88
N GLY A 518 12.82 18.72 -14.27
CA GLY A 518 12.66 19.14 -15.66
C GLY A 518 13.99 19.41 -16.36
N ALA A 519 15.02 19.91 -15.66
CA ALA A 519 16.37 20.04 -16.22
C ALA A 519 17.02 18.67 -16.46
N LEU A 520 16.87 17.72 -15.52
CA LEU A 520 17.34 16.34 -15.68
C LEU A 520 16.55 15.58 -16.75
N GLY A 521 15.24 15.85 -16.87
CA GLY A 521 14.39 15.34 -17.94
C GLY A 521 14.83 15.85 -19.31
N ALA A 522 15.11 17.15 -19.43
CA ALA A 522 15.67 17.74 -20.64
C ALA A 522 17.06 17.20 -20.97
N TYR A 523 17.91 16.95 -19.96
CA TYR A 523 19.20 16.28 -20.14
C TYR A 523 19.04 14.88 -20.74
N ARG A 524 18.12 14.06 -20.19
CA ARG A 524 17.83 12.73 -20.72
C ARG A 524 17.38 12.77 -22.18
N ILE A 525 16.53 13.73 -22.54
CA ILE A 525 16.06 13.92 -23.92
C ILE A 525 17.23 14.35 -24.83
N ASP A 526 18.05 15.30 -24.37
CA ASP A 526 19.15 15.84 -25.17
C ASP A 526 20.26 14.81 -25.39
N VAL A 527 20.60 13.98 -24.40
CA VAL A 527 21.55 12.87 -24.56
C VAL A 527 20.97 11.80 -25.49
N ARG A 528 19.67 11.51 -25.39
CA ARG A 528 19.01 10.56 -26.30
C ARG A 528 19.08 11.03 -27.75
N ASN A 529 18.86 12.32 -28.00
CA ASN A 529 18.88 12.90 -29.35
C ASN A 529 20.30 13.19 -29.85
N LYS A 530 21.26 13.41 -28.94
CA LYS A 530 22.67 13.72 -29.23
C LYS A 530 23.58 12.88 -28.34
N PRO A 531 23.79 11.59 -28.67
CA PRO A 531 24.51 10.65 -27.79
C PRO A 531 25.97 11.02 -27.51
N ARG A 532 26.57 11.87 -28.35
CA ARG A 532 27.95 12.37 -28.19
C ARG A 532 28.03 13.68 -27.39
N LEU A 533 26.92 14.24 -26.92
CA LEU A 533 26.89 15.46 -26.11
C LEU A 533 27.42 15.17 -24.72
N SER A 534 28.52 15.81 -24.32
CA SER A 534 29.03 15.66 -22.95
C SER A 534 28.12 16.37 -21.94
N VAL A 535 28.14 15.92 -20.69
CA VAL A 535 27.37 16.53 -19.58
C VAL A 535 27.74 18.01 -19.43
N GLU A 536 29.03 18.33 -19.56
CA GLU A 536 29.54 19.70 -19.45
C GLU A 536 29.05 20.57 -20.61
N GLN A 537 29.09 20.06 -21.84
CA GLN A 537 28.58 20.77 -23.02
C GLN A 537 27.08 21.00 -22.95
N HIS A 538 26.31 20.01 -22.48
CA HIS A 538 24.88 20.17 -22.22
C HIS A 538 24.63 21.27 -21.18
N SER A 539 25.33 21.19 -20.05
CA SER A 539 25.17 22.14 -18.95
C SER A 539 25.54 23.57 -19.38
N ALA A 540 26.67 23.74 -20.08
CA ALA A 540 27.10 25.04 -20.59
C ALA A 540 26.08 25.65 -21.57
N CYS A 541 25.53 24.85 -22.50
CA CYS A 541 24.53 25.30 -23.45
C CYS A 541 23.21 25.71 -22.76
N LYS A 542 22.72 24.88 -21.82
CA LYS A 542 21.48 25.19 -21.09
C LYS A 542 21.65 26.39 -20.16
N MET A 543 22.80 26.53 -19.50
CA MET A 543 23.10 27.71 -18.68
C MET A 543 23.19 28.97 -19.55
N TYR A 544 23.85 28.90 -20.70
CA TYR A 544 23.95 30.03 -21.63
C TYR A 544 22.57 30.52 -22.10
N GLN A 545 21.66 29.58 -22.41
CA GLN A 545 20.30 29.86 -22.87
C GLN A 545 19.38 30.34 -21.74
N ARG A 546 19.38 29.66 -20.59
CA ARG A 546 18.42 29.93 -19.50
C ARG A 546 18.78 31.15 -18.66
N ASN A 547 20.06 31.53 -18.60
CA ASN A 547 20.52 32.65 -17.77
C ASN A 547 20.67 33.95 -18.57
N ASP A 548 20.22 33.98 -19.83
CA ASP A 548 20.40 35.12 -20.75
C ASP A 548 21.86 35.60 -20.82
N THR A 549 22.79 34.65 -20.79
CA THR A 549 24.23 34.91 -20.72
C THR A 549 24.70 35.72 -21.93
N SER A 550 24.01 35.62 -23.08
CA SER A 550 24.30 36.42 -24.28
C SER A 550 24.12 37.93 -24.03
N SER A 551 23.01 38.34 -23.42
CA SER A 551 22.74 39.75 -23.14
C SER A 551 23.72 40.31 -22.10
N PHE A 552 24.03 39.53 -21.06
CA PHE A 552 25.06 39.87 -20.09
C PHE A 552 26.44 40.06 -20.75
N MET A 553 26.85 39.13 -21.62
CA MET A 553 28.12 39.26 -22.33
C MET A 553 28.14 40.49 -23.24
N LYS A 554 27.06 40.78 -23.99
CA LYS A 554 26.95 41.97 -24.84
C LYS A 554 27.06 43.27 -24.06
N MET A 555 26.52 43.31 -22.84
CA MET A 555 26.47 44.52 -22.01
C MET A 555 27.73 44.72 -21.15
N CYS A 556 28.37 43.63 -20.72
CA CYS A 556 29.44 43.69 -19.72
C CYS A 556 30.82 43.25 -20.24
N PHE A 557 30.93 42.59 -21.40
CA PHE A 557 32.21 42.08 -21.89
C PHE A 557 32.92 43.08 -22.81
N THR A 558 34.22 43.21 -22.59
CA THR A 558 35.12 43.94 -23.48
C THR A 558 35.94 42.93 -24.31
N PRO A 559 36.67 43.37 -25.35
CA PRO A 559 37.53 42.47 -26.13
C PRO A 559 38.57 41.70 -25.28
N ALA A 560 39.00 42.25 -24.15
CA ALA A 560 39.90 41.58 -23.22
C ALA A 560 39.23 40.40 -22.49
N HIS A 561 37.98 40.56 -22.05
CA HIS A 561 37.19 39.48 -21.43
C HIS A 561 36.97 38.32 -22.42
N HIS A 562 36.69 38.62 -23.68
CA HIS A 562 36.55 37.59 -24.72
C HIS A 562 37.87 36.82 -24.95
N LYS A 563 39.02 37.50 -24.97
CA LYS A 563 40.33 36.83 -25.09
C LYS A 563 40.63 35.92 -23.89
N LEU A 564 40.26 36.33 -22.67
CA LEU A 564 40.46 35.56 -21.45
C LEU A 564 39.65 34.25 -21.45
N ILE A 565 38.35 34.31 -21.73
CA ILE A 565 37.48 33.12 -21.73
C ILE A 565 37.88 32.12 -22.83
N MET A 566 38.33 32.61 -24.00
CA MET A 566 38.81 31.74 -25.09
C MET A 566 40.07 30.98 -24.70
N ARG A 567 40.98 31.62 -23.94
CA ARG A 567 42.17 30.96 -23.40
C ARG A 567 41.79 29.90 -22.36
N GLN A 568 40.93 30.25 -21.39
CA GLN A 568 40.48 29.32 -20.35
C GLN A 568 39.75 28.09 -20.91
N ALA A 569 38.91 28.27 -21.93
CA ALA A 569 38.23 27.15 -22.58
C ALA A 569 39.21 26.16 -23.24
N ARG A 570 40.25 26.68 -23.91
CA ARG A 570 41.31 25.86 -24.53
C ARG A 570 42.16 25.13 -23.50
N ASP A 571 42.49 25.80 -22.39
CA ASP A 571 43.25 25.19 -21.29
C ASP A 571 42.45 24.05 -20.62
N GLN A 572 41.13 24.21 -20.50
CA GLN A 572 40.23 23.15 -19.98
C GLN A 572 40.08 21.97 -20.93
N GLU A 573 40.03 22.21 -22.25
CA GLU A 573 39.96 21.16 -23.27
C GLU A 573 41.25 20.32 -23.30
N ALA A 574 42.41 20.97 -23.18
CA ALA A 574 43.71 20.30 -23.12
C ALA A 574 43.89 19.41 -21.86
N ALA A 575 43.10 19.63 -20.81
CA ALA A 575 43.19 18.88 -19.56
C ALA A 575 42.46 17.51 -19.55
N HIS A 576 41.75 17.15 -20.63
CA HIS A 576 41.07 15.84 -20.81
C HIS A 576 40.22 15.34 -19.60
N LEU A 577 39.62 16.27 -18.85
CA LEU A 577 38.89 15.99 -17.60
C LEU A 577 37.75 14.96 -17.70
N PRO A 578 36.96 14.87 -18.79
CA PRO A 578 35.89 13.86 -18.90
C PRO A 578 36.41 12.42 -18.93
N ALA A 579 37.58 12.16 -19.54
CA ALA A 579 38.18 10.83 -19.61
C ALA A 579 38.61 10.33 -18.22
N GLN A 580 39.22 11.21 -17.41
CA GLN A 580 39.59 10.93 -16.03
C GLN A 580 38.38 10.63 -15.12
N SER A 581 37.21 11.19 -15.42
CA SER A 581 35.99 10.92 -14.66
C SER A 581 35.38 9.56 -15.00
N HIS A 582 35.44 9.14 -16.26
CA HIS A 582 34.95 7.82 -16.68
C HIS A 582 35.82 6.67 -16.12
N GLU A 583 37.14 6.82 -16.12
CA GLU A 583 38.07 5.83 -15.54
C GLU A 583 37.80 5.59 -14.04
N LYS A 584 37.54 6.66 -13.28
CA LYS A 584 37.19 6.55 -11.85
C LYS A 584 35.86 5.83 -11.61
N GLN A 585 34.92 5.96 -12.53
CA GLN A 585 33.58 5.37 -12.41
C GLN A 585 33.60 3.87 -12.74
N VAL A 586 34.37 3.47 -13.75
CA VAL A 586 34.60 2.05 -14.09
C VAL A 586 35.31 1.32 -12.96
N ALA A 587 36.39 1.90 -12.41
CA ALA A 587 37.12 1.31 -11.29
C ALA A 587 36.24 1.10 -10.04
N ALA A 588 35.25 1.98 -9.82
CA ALA A 588 34.30 1.83 -8.71
C ALA A 588 33.29 0.69 -8.94
N TRP A 589 32.87 0.43 -10.18
CA TRP A 589 31.95 -0.66 -10.50
C TRP A 589 32.62 -2.02 -10.42
N GLU A 590 33.83 -2.15 -10.94
CA GLU A 590 34.63 -3.39 -10.88
C GLU A 590 34.89 -3.82 -9.42
N CYS A 591 35.17 -2.86 -8.53
CA CYS A 591 35.39 -3.12 -7.11
C CYS A 591 34.13 -3.66 -6.40
N VAL A 592 32.93 -3.20 -6.80
CA VAL A 592 31.65 -3.67 -6.22
C VAL A 592 31.29 -5.07 -6.71
N GLU A 593 31.62 -5.40 -7.96
CA GLU A 593 31.37 -6.71 -8.54
C GLU A 593 32.26 -7.79 -7.92
N GLU A 594 33.57 -7.53 -7.78
CA GLU A 594 34.52 -8.45 -7.15
C GLU A 594 34.16 -8.78 -5.69
N GLN A 595 33.65 -7.80 -4.94
CA GLN A 595 33.23 -7.99 -3.55
C GLN A 595 32.03 -8.93 -3.41
N LYS A 596 31.09 -8.92 -4.37
CA LYS A 596 29.92 -9.81 -4.35
C LYS A 596 30.29 -11.25 -4.65
N TYR A 597 31.07 -11.48 -5.72
CA TYR A 597 31.51 -12.83 -6.08
C TYR A 597 32.40 -13.47 -5.00
N ALA A 598 33.26 -12.69 -4.33
CA ALA A 598 34.08 -13.19 -3.22
C ALA A 598 33.26 -13.55 -1.97
N GLY A 599 32.12 -12.88 -1.75
CA GLY A 599 31.19 -13.17 -0.66
C GLY A 599 30.48 -14.51 -0.84
N ASP A 600 29.89 -14.72 -2.02
CA ASP A 600 29.12 -15.92 -2.33
C ASP A 600 29.98 -17.20 -2.33
N ALA A 601 31.20 -17.11 -2.86
CA ALA A 601 32.14 -18.23 -2.89
C ALA A 601 32.60 -18.67 -1.50
N LYS A 602 32.85 -17.71 -0.59
CA LYS A 602 33.26 -18.00 0.79
C LYS A 602 32.14 -18.66 1.60
N GLN A 603 30.89 -18.27 1.38
CA GLN A 603 29.74 -18.80 2.10
C GLN A 603 29.47 -20.27 1.72
N LYS A 604 29.55 -20.59 0.42
CA LYS A 604 29.37 -21.96 -0.09
C LYS A 604 30.46 -22.92 0.40
N GLN A 605 31.73 -22.50 0.34
CA GLN A 605 32.85 -23.33 0.76
C GLN A 605 32.89 -23.57 2.28
N CYS A 606 32.36 -22.64 3.09
CA CYS A 606 32.28 -22.81 4.54
C CYS A 606 31.20 -23.84 4.95
N ALA A 607 30.08 -23.87 4.23
CA ALA A 607 28.99 -24.83 4.47
C ALA A 607 29.41 -26.27 4.12
N GLU A 608 30.05 -26.47 2.97
CA GLU A 608 30.49 -27.79 2.49
C GLU A 608 31.61 -28.37 3.39
N ASN A 609 32.57 -27.55 3.82
CA ASN A 609 33.65 -27.97 4.72
C ASN A 609 33.16 -28.34 6.13
N LYS A 610 32.03 -27.79 6.57
CA LYS A 610 31.41 -28.13 7.86
C LYS A 610 30.72 -29.49 7.80
N ALA A 611 29.96 -29.75 6.74
CA ALA A 611 29.27 -31.02 6.54
C ALA A 611 30.25 -32.21 6.39
N ALA A 612 31.39 -32.01 5.71
CA ALA A 612 32.40 -33.07 5.53
C ALA A 612 33.15 -33.46 6.82
N LYS A 613 33.22 -32.57 7.83
CA LYS A 613 33.98 -32.80 9.07
C LYS A 613 33.21 -33.53 10.18
N GLU A 614 31.87 -33.52 10.14
CA GLU A 614 31.02 -34.00 11.25
C GLU A 614 30.66 -35.50 11.16
N GLY A 615 30.83 -36.17 10.01
CA GLY A 615 30.59 -37.61 9.83
C GLY A 615 29.11 -38.05 9.98
N PRO A 616 28.75 -39.31 9.65
CA PRO A 616 27.36 -39.76 9.69
C PRO A 616 26.85 -40.00 11.13
N MET A 617 25.64 -39.52 11.45
CA MET A 617 24.94 -39.79 12.73
C MET A 617 24.37 -41.21 12.75
N VAL A 618 25.03 -42.15 13.42
CA VAL A 618 24.63 -43.57 13.47
C VAL A 618 24.69 -44.11 14.90
N ARG A 619 23.78 -45.03 15.27
CA ARG A 619 23.75 -45.76 16.56
C ARG A 619 25.03 -46.59 16.72
N VAL A 620 25.61 -46.60 17.92
CA VAL A 620 26.76 -47.46 18.24
C VAL A 620 26.25 -48.86 18.61
N ILE A 621 26.64 -49.86 17.82
CA ILE A 621 26.22 -51.26 18.00
C ILE A 621 27.33 -52.11 18.66
N ASP A 622 28.60 -51.83 18.36
CA ASP A 622 29.77 -52.51 18.93
C ASP A 622 30.61 -51.54 19.78
N LEU A 623 30.21 -51.36 21.04
CA LEU A 623 30.92 -50.50 21.99
C LEU A 623 32.33 -51.03 22.35
N PRO A 624 32.54 -52.34 22.57
CA PRO A 624 33.88 -52.89 22.82
C PRO A 624 34.87 -52.63 21.69
N GLY A 625 34.48 -52.83 20.42
CA GLY A 625 35.33 -52.55 19.26
C GLY A 625 35.71 -51.07 19.13
N LEU A 626 34.77 -50.17 19.47
CA LEU A 626 34.99 -48.73 19.47
C LEU A 626 35.98 -48.26 20.57
N LEU A 627 36.00 -48.94 21.73
CA LEU A 627 36.87 -48.62 22.87
C LEU A 627 38.33 -49.06 22.65
N VAL A 628 38.55 -50.12 21.87
CA VAL A 628 39.90 -50.63 21.54
C VAL A 628 40.65 -49.68 20.60
N LYS A 629 39.94 -49.05 19.64
CA LYS A 629 40.54 -48.07 18.72
C LYS A 629 39.59 -46.91 18.46
N PRO A 630 39.47 -45.96 19.41
CA PRO A 630 38.48 -44.90 19.30
C PRO A 630 38.80 -43.96 18.13
N PRO A 631 37.81 -43.55 17.30
CA PRO A 631 38.00 -42.61 16.20
C PRO A 631 38.23 -41.17 16.68
N ILE A 632 38.36 -40.20 15.76
CA ILE A 632 38.54 -38.78 16.12
C ILE A 632 37.29 -38.20 16.79
N VAL A 633 37.47 -37.12 17.57
CA VAL A 633 36.42 -36.52 18.40
C VAL A 633 35.18 -36.12 17.61
N SER A 634 35.32 -35.65 16.37
CA SER A 634 34.17 -35.25 15.55
C SER A 634 33.24 -36.42 15.21
N ILE A 635 33.81 -37.59 14.92
CA ILE A 635 33.04 -38.81 14.64
C ILE A 635 32.37 -39.32 15.91
N LEU A 636 33.10 -39.31 17.04
CA LEU A 636 32.53 -39.67 18.35
C LEU A 636 31.38 -38.74 18.76
N MET A 637 31.47 -37.46 18.40
CA MET A 637 30.39 -36.49 18.58
C MET A 637 29.20 -36.76 17.66
N GLY A 638 29.43 -37.18 16.40
CA GLY A 638 28.36 -37.65 15.52
C GLY A 638 27.56 -38.81 16.13
N HIS A 639 28.23 -39.78 16.74
CA HIS A 639 27.58 -40.87 17.46
C HIS A 639 26.86 -40.40 18.74
N LEU A 640 27.47 -39.50 19.52
CA LEU A 640 26.88 -38.97 20.74
C LEU A 640 25.62 -38.12 20.47
N ASN A 641 25.65 -37.34 19.39
CA ASN A 641 24.50 -36.54 18.94
C ASN A 641 23.31 -37.42 18.57
N TRP A 642 23.53 -38.65 18.09
CA TRP A 642 22.43 -39.59 17.83
C TRP A 642 21.64 -39.88 19.11
N TYR A 643 22.32 -40.16 20.23
CA TYR A 643 21.67 -40.40 21.53
C TYR A 643 21.04 -39.13 22.14
N GLN A 644 21.58 -37.94 21.84
CA GLN A 644 20.90 -36.67 22.20
C GLN A 644 19.57 -36.50 21.45
N VAL A 645 19.54 -36.84 20.15
CA VAL A 645 18.31 -36.79 19.35
C VAL A 645 17.29 -37.82 19.81
N GLN A 646 17.73 -38.98 20.33
CA GLN A 646 16.84 -39.95 20.99
C GLN A 646 16.35 -39.50 22.38
N GLY A 647 16.71 -38.29 22.83
CA GLY A 647 16.13 -37.65 24.02
C GLY A 647 16.95 -37.76 25.32
N ASP A 648 18.21 -38.23 25.28
CA ASP A 648 19.05 -38.27 26.49
C ASP A 648 19.53 -36.86 26.90
N THR A 649 18.79 -36.22 27.80
CA THR A 649 19.10 -34.88 28.34
C THR A 649 20.29 -34.85 29.30
N SER A 650 20.80 -36.01 29.73
CA SER A 650 21.92 -36.11 30.68
C SER A 650 23.30 -36.04 30.01
N ILE A 651 23.33 -35.97 28.68
CA ILE A 651 24.56 -35.77 27.91
C ILE A 651 25.05 -34.32 28.05
N PRO A 652 26.30 -34.07 28.49
CA PRO A 652 26.84 -32.73 28.63
C PRO A 652 26.88 -31.96 27.30
N LYS A 653 26.57 -30.65 27.31
CA LYS A 653 26.61 -29.80 26.10
C LYS A 653 28.02 -29.79 25.46
N ASN A 654 28.08 -29.77 24.13
CA ASN A 654 29.31 -29.87 23.30
C ASN A 654 30.49 -29.00 23.75
N VAL A 655 30.23 -27.84 24.36
CA VAL A 655 31.25 -26.92 24.88
C VAL A 655 32.12 -27.53 26.00
N ARG A 656 31.62 -28.54 26.73
CA ARG A 656 32.34 -29.22 27.84
C ARG A 656 33.04 -30.52 27.42
N LEU A 657 32.85 -30.98 26.19
CA LEU A 657 33.34 -32.25 25.68
C LEU A 657 34.39 -32.00 24.58
N ASN A 658 35.52 -31.40 24.98
CA ASN A 658 36.61 -30.99 24.08
C ASN A 658 37.79 -31.98 24.05
N ARG A 659 37.77 -33.03 24.88
CA ARG A 659 38.80 -34.06 24.97
C ARG A 659 38.23 -35.43 24.65
N LYS A 660 38.96 -36.20 23.86
CA LYS A 660 38.54 -37.52 23.35
C LYS A 660 38.11 -38.51 24.45
N GLY A 661 38.80 -38.53 25.59
CA GLY A 661 38.40 -39.36 26.74
C GLY A 661 37.02 -39.00 27.30
N LEU A 662 36.76 -37.70 27.52
CA LEU A 662 35.48 -37.21 28.05
C LEU A 662 34.31 -37.51 27.12
N VAL A 663 34.53 -37.43 25.80
CA VAL A 663 33.53 -37.76 24.78
C VAL A 663 33.23 -39.26 24.80
N LEU A 664 34.26 -40.09 24.99
CA LEU A 664 34.11 -41.55 25.12
C LEU A 664 33.33 -41.92 26.38
N ASP A 665 33.68 -41.33 27.54
CA ASP A 665 33.02 -41.61 28.81
C ASP A 665 31.54 -41.21 28.76
N ALA A 666 31.25 -40.05 28.16
CA ALA A 666 29.87 -39.60 27.95
C ALA A 666 29.11 -40.53 26.99
N LEU A 667 29.76 -41.05 25.95
CA LEU A 667 29.17 -41.97 24.98
C LEU A 667 28.90 -43.34 25.60
N VAL A 668 29.84 -43.90 26.36
CA VAL A 668 29.67 -45.18 27.09
C VAL A 668 28.49 -45.06 28.06
N ALA A 669 28.47 -44.01 28.88
CA ALA A 669 27.39 -43.79 29.84
C ALA A 669 26.03 -43.58 29.15
N ALA A 670 25.99 -42.93 27.98
CA ALA A 670 24.77 -42.77 27.19
C ALA A 670 24.27 -44.11 26.63
N VAL A 671 25.17 -44.95 26.11
CA VAL A 671 24.83 -46.30 25.62
C VAL A 671 24.31 -47.18 26.75
N GLU A 672 24.96 -47.17 27.92
CA GLU A 672 24.53 -47.95 29.09
C GLU A 672 23.14 -47.52 29.59
N ARG A 673 22.89 -46.21 29.70
CA ARG A 673 21.57 -45.69 30.08
C ARG A 673 20.50 -46.10 29.08
N TYR A 674 20.78 -45.96 27.79
CA TYR A 674 19.85 -46.31 26.73
C TYR A 674 19.53 -47.81 26.75
N ASN A 675 20.52 -48.69 26.89
CA ASN A 675 20.31 -50.13 26.99
C ASN A 675 19.57 -50.54 28.27
N ALA A 676 19.80 -49.87 29.40
CA ALA A 676 19.06 -50.11 30.64
C ALA A 676 17.58 -49.68 30.55
N LEU A 677 17.29 -48.63 29.76
CA LEU A 677 15.92 -48.21 29.44
C LEU A 677 15.25 -49.19 28.48
N GLU A 678 15.93 -49.66 27.43
CA GLU A 678 15.42 -50.73 26.55
C GLU A 678 15.13 -52.02 27.36
N PHE A 679 15.99 -52.42 28.30
CA PHE A 679 15.78 -53.62 29.13
C PHE A 679 14.62 -53.48 30.12
N LYS A 680 14.44 -52.28 30.70
CA LYS A 680 13.27 -51.97 31.53
C LYS A 680 12.00 -51.94 30.71
N ALA A 681 12.00 -51.33 29.53
CA ALA A 681 10.86 -51.34 28.61
C ALA A 681 10.47 -52.78 28.25
N ALA A 682 11.43 -53.63 27.88
CA ALA A 682 11.19 -55.04 27.58
C ALA A 682 10.68 -55.85 28.79
N SER A 683 11.12 -55.53 30.01
CA SER A 683 10.63 -56.17 31.25
C SER A 683 9.23 -55.68 31.66
N THR A 684 8.89 -54.44 31.29
CA THR A 684 7.58 -53.83 31.58
C THR A 684 6.54 -54.29 30.56
N GLU A 685 6.91 -54.49 29.30
CA GLU A 685 6.03 -55.13 28.29
C GLU A 685 5.67 -56.59 28.65
N VAL A 686 6.59 -57.33 29.29
CA VAL A 686 6.30 -58.69 29.82
C VAL A 686 5.38 -58.65 31.05
N ALA A 687 5.39 -57.56 31.84
CA ALA A 687 4.51 -57.36 32.98
C ALA A 687 3.13 -56.80 32.58
N GLU A 688 3.07 -55.93 31.57
CA GLU A 688 1.83 -55.38 31.00
C GLU A 688 1.08 -56.44 30.16
N GLY A 689 1.79 -57.35 29.49
CA GLY A 689 1.20 -58.54 28.87
C GLY A 689 0.47 -59.46 29.85
N ALA A 690 0.81 -59.40 31.15
CA ALA A 690 0.14 -60.15 32.22
C ALA A 690 -0.99 -59.35 32.93
N GLN A 691 -1.14 -58.05 32.65
CA GLN A 691 -2.20 -57.20 33.22
C GLN A 691 -3.32 -56.86 32.22
N ILE A 692 -3.10 -57.05 30.92
CA ILE A 692 -4.10 -56.78 29.86
C ILE A 692 -5.12 -57.93 29.66
N GLU A 693 -5.01 -59.03 30.42
CA GLU A 693 -6.10 -60.03 30.55
C GLU A 693 -7.20 -59.61 31.55
N VAL A 694 -7.09 -58.46 32.23
CA VAL A 694 -8.09 -58.00 33.22
C VAL A 694 -8.83 -56.72 32.82
N GLU A 695 -8.38 -55.94 31.84
CA GLU A 695 -9.12 -54.74 31.39
C GLU A 695 -9.17 -54.63 29.86
N ALA A 696 -9.67 -55.69 29.21
CA ALA A 696 -10.41 -55.50 27.97
C ALA A 696 -11.70 -54.72 28.30
N ASN A 697 -11.78 -53.47 27.82
CA ASN A 697 -12.97 -52.64 27.57
C ASN A 697 -13.00 -51.28 28.31
N ALA A 698 -12.23 -50.31 27.83
CA ALA A 698 -12.67 -48.90 27.81
C ALA A 698 -11.85 -48.04 26.82
N ILE A 699 -12.38 -47.87 25.61
CA ILE A 699 -12.50 -46.59 24.85
C ILE A 699 -11.18 -45.78 24.66
N GLN A 700 -10.46 -45.85 23.53
CA GLN A 700 -10.76 -45.44 22.14
C GLN A 700 -10.72 -43.92 21.86
N GLY A 701 -9.66 -43.51 21.14
CA GLY A 701 -9.60 -42.39 20.17
C GLY A 701 -9.12 -41.03 20.70
N ILE A 702 -8.40 -40.16 19.99
CA ILE A 702 -7.95 -39.97 18.59
C ILE A 702 -6.87 -38.83 18.73
N GLU A 703 -5.64 -38.93 18.19
CA GLU A 703 -5.20 -38.36 16.88
C GLU A 703 -5.74 -36.93 16.62
N ASP A 704 -5.10 -35.93 16.03
CA ASP A 704 -3.80 -35.72 15.43
C ASP A 704 -3.74 -34.21 15.07
N ASP A 705 -2.52 -33.75 14.76
CA ASP A 705 -2.22 -32.88 13.62
C ASP A 705 -2.38 -31.34 13.64
N PHE A 706 -1.51 -30.75 12.80
CA PHE A 706 -1.47 -29.42 12.18
C PHE A 706 -0.35 -28.45 12.58
N SER A 707 0.79 -28.79 11.98
CA SER A 707 1.86 -27.99 11.38
C SER A 707 1.51 -26.61 10.75
N GLU A 708 2.57 -25.78 10.79
CA GLU A 708 3.08 -24.82 9.79
C GLU A 708 2.21 -23.70 9.21
N SER A 709 2.77 -22.48 9.26
CA SER A 709 2.88 -21.61 8.08
C SER A 709 3.86 -20.45 8.30
N GLU A 710 4.64 -20.23 7.26
CA GLU A 710 5.78 -19.34 7.11
C GLU A 710 5.39 -17.86 7.07
N ALA A 711 6.33 -17.01 7.47
CA ALA A 711 6.23 -15.56 7.43
C ALA A 711 7.29 -14.98 6.48
N GLY A 712 6.84 -14.27 5.46
CA GLY A 712 7.68 -13.44 4.60
C GLY A 712 6.81 -12.62 3.67
N ASP A 713 6.59 -11.34 4.00
CA ASP A 713 6.54 -10.21 3.07
C ASP A 713 6.11 -8.93 3.82
N TYR A 714 7.04 -7.99 3.91
CA TYR A 714 6.83 -6.54 4.08
C TYR A 714 7.92 -5.80 3.31
#